data_AF-A0AB33ZUR2-F1
#
_entry.id   AF-A0AB33ZUR2-F1
#
_cell.length_a   1.000
_cell.length_b   1.000
_cell.length_c   1.000
_cell.angle_alpha   90.00
_cell.angle_beta   90.00
_cell.angle_gamma   90.00
#
_symmetry.space_group_name_H-M   'P 1'
#
loop_
_entity.id
_entity.type
_entity.pdbx_description
1 polymer ?
#
loop_
_entity_poly.entity_id
_entity_poly.type
_entity_poly.pdbx_seq_one_letter_code
_entity_poly.pdbx_strand_id
1 'polypeptide(L)'
;MKNHRRVLVGSLASAALMSLFLVNNGSVKADEVVQPNQVQQSSEVRVTTNQDNAKKPNNDQWANPADYKNDIPVQVLGINDLHGNIDTTGKAYVGRGMHYNAGNAARLSSYLNNAENDFKEKNPEGNTFRVEAGDMVGASPATSSLLQDEPTMKSLKAMNVNIGTLGNHEFDEGLGEFDRIVEGKAPQKGQFNQEEQNYPHENSNLQIVISNVVNKKDQTVPFNWQPYLTKEVKAGNKSSKVGFIGVVTADMPKLTFAKNLKDYQILDPAETIAKYDHILQNQGVNAIVVLAHTGVSTYKGKTSGEAVDILKKLYQIDPNNSVDLYVAAHSHRYANGTVGRTKIVQANKFSMAYDDAIGYIDPKTNDFVNGSLITHVYPVMSPKEDKFTKADPKVEAIIKDAENRTSKITNSVIGKTTPGTEISTTLNDNKENAVGDLVVDAQLFEARKKGIQADFAITNGGGVRSNLNIENDGSIKWKSAQAVQPFNNQIQVFNLTGKQIYDVLNSQYVKNGERYYLISGMRYAYTDNDDPSHPQKVAVMLDGNGKQIDLNKIYRVITSNYLVDSTAEFKGAKKVTDVGIDTDLFVDYFKDQTAAGKLILAPELNRKFYLTKPQLDELLNKLKQETQVSKQGTTNNNLGEKNSQTSDKTDRLVNKSDETKTSEQEQAKKSEESTKIIYVFSKAKKEENTLKVVNAPVGKNSSLTTLTRSKSLNRNESNKASLPKAGAEDVSWISWLGLALTSLVSFFGLGIKKRK
;
A
#
# COMPACT_ATOMS: atom_id res chain seq x y z
N MET A 1 0.81 46.55 -14.68
CA MET A 1 1.42 47.90 -14.84
C MET A 1 0.33 48.97 -14.68
N LYS A 2 0.68 50.26 -14.67
CA LYS A 2 -0.22 51.40 -14.96
C LYS A 2 -0.92 51.15 -16.34
N ASN A 3 -2.08 51.68 -16.74
CA ASN A 3 -2.99 52.75 -16.26
C ASN A 3 -4.34 52.63 -17.05
N HIS A 4 -5.48 53.32 -16.87
CA HIS A 4 -6.03 54.31 -15.90
C HIS A 4 -7.55 54.53 -16.20
N ARG A 5 -8.38 54.94 -15.19
CA ARG A 5 -9.63 55.78 -15.34
C ARG A 5 -10.87 55.20 -16.10
N ARG A 6 -12.15 55.59 -15.87
CA ARG A 6 -12.84 56.41 -14.81
C ARG A 6 -14.40 56.28 -14.90
N VAL A 7 -15.11 56.67 -13.83
CA VAL A 7 -16.57 57.05 -13.75
C VAL A 7 -17.59 55.90 -13.99
N LEU A 8 -18.58 55.56 -13.14
CA LEU A 8 -19.24 56.08 -11.91
C LEU A 8 -20.61 56.80 -12.10
N VAL A 9 -21.70 56.00 -12.05
CA VAL A 9 -23.11 56.33 -11.71
C VAL A 9 -23.76 55.02 -11.19
N GLY A 10 -24.69 54.96 -10.22
CA GLY A 10 -25.12 55.99 -9.27
C GLY A 10 -26.42 55.70 -8.47
N SER A 11 -26.31 54.99 -7.34
CA SER A 11 -27.21 55.03 -6.14
C SER A 11 -28.63 54.40 -6.14
N LEU A 12 -29.13 54.17 -4.91
CA LEU A 12 -30.44 53.67 -4.42
C LEU A 12 -30.49 52.14 -4.13
N ALA A 13 -30.40 51.60 -2.90
CA ALA A 13 -30.71 51.98 -1.50
C ALA A 13 -32.06 51.45 -0.96
N SER A 14 -31.98 50.67 0.12
CA SER A 14 -33.02 50.42 1.14
C SER A 14 -32.32 49.86 2.39
N ALA A 15 -32.86 50.10 3.60
CA ALA A 15 -32.14 49.89 4.86
C ALA A 15 -33.09 49.58 6.04
N ALA A 16 -32.51 49.05 7.13
CA ALA A 16 -33.16 48.71 8.42
C ALA A 16 -34.19 47.55 8.32
N LEU A 17 -34.52 46.80 9.39
CA LEU A 17 -34.38 47.03 10.84
C LEU A 17 -33.64 45.91 11.59
N MET A 18 -33.41 46.14 12.89
CA MET A 18 -32.84 45.19 13.85
C MET A 18 -33.58 45.29 15.21
N SER A 19 -33.67 44.16 15.91
CA SER A 19 -33.96 44.03 17.36
C SER A 19 -35.41 44.14 17.89
N LEU A 20 -35.61 43.42 19.02
CA LEU A 20 -36.73 43.38 19.97
C LEU A 20 -38.11 42.82 19.50
N PHE A 21 -38.49 41.70 20.12
CA PHE A 21 -39.79 41.57 20.80
C PHE A 21 -39.63 40.76 22.09
N LEU A 22 -40.51 40.96 23.08
CA LEU A 22 -40.33 40.48 24.45
C LEU A 22 -41.01 39.12 24.75
N VAL A 23 -40.51 38.52 25.83
CA VAL A 23 -41.09 37.41 26.61
C VAL A 23 -42.61 37.56 26.82
N ASN A 24 -43.33 36.46 26.72
CA ASN A 24 -44.53 36.23 27.53
C ASN A 24 -44.49 34.80 28.09
N ASN A 25 -44.75 34.62 29.39
CA ASN A 25 -44.62 33.34 30.08
C ASN A 25 -45.98 32.64 30.20
N GLY A 26 -46.11 31.46 29.59
CA GLY A 26 -47.22 30.54 29.80
C GLY A 26 -46.69 29.16 30.21
N SER A 27 -46.90 28.77 31.46
CA SER A 27 -46.49 27.47 32.01
C SER A 27 -47.58 26.39 31.85
N VAL A 28 -47.22 25.12 32.11
CA VAL A 28 -48.09 23.91 32.06
C VAL A 28 -48.28 23.41 30.61
N LYS A 29 -48.05 22.14 30.25
CA LYS A 29 -47.90 20.88 31.02
C LYS A 29 -46.80 19.96 30.43
N ALA A 30 -46.45 18.91 31.16
CA ALA A 30 -45.72 17.76 30.62
C ALA A 30 -46.70 16.70 30.05
N ASP A 31 -46.12 15.64 29.48
CA ASP A 31 -46.75 14.40 29.01
C ASP A 31 -47.67 14.49 27.78
N GLU A 32 -47.07 14.37 26.59
CA GLU A 32 -47.71 13.64 25.49
C GLU A 32 -46.64 12.85 24.69
N VAL A 33 -46.78 11.52 24.62
CA VAL A 33 -45.80 10.64 23.96
C VAL A 33 -46.13 10.56 22.48
N VAL A 34 -45.49 11.41 21.68
CA VAL A 34 -45.55 11.34 20.22
C VAL A 34 -44.85 10.06 19.74
N GLN A 35 -45.64 9.09 19.31
CA GLN A 35 -45.16 7.89 18.61
C GLN A 35 -44.29 8.31 17.40
N PRO A 36 -43.13 7.69 17.16
CA PRO A 36 -42.34 8.02 15.97
C PRO A 36 -43.15 7.65 14.73
N ASN A 37 -43.41 8.66 13.87
CA ASN A 37 -43.97 8.43 12.55
C ASN A 37 -43.17 7.34 11.83
N GLN A 38 -43.85 6.42 11.17
CA GLN A 38 -43.19 5.29 10.53
C GLN A 38 -42.17 5.79 9.51
N VAL A 39 -40.90 5.48 9.75
CA VAL A 39 -39.84 5.64 8.76
C VAL A 39 -40.21 4.75 7.58
N GLN A 40 -40.71 5.38 6.52
CA GLN A 40 -40.97 4.74 5.25
C GLN A 40 -39.65 4.11 4.79
N GLN A 41 -39.58 2.77 4.77
CA GLN A 41 -38.35 2.05 4.48
C GLN A 41 -37.85 2.43 3.08
N SER A 42 -36.83 3.27 3.02
CA SER A 42 -36.11 3.57 1.79
C SER A 42 -35.57 2.26 1.23
N SER A 43 -36.02 1.88 0.04
CA SER A 43 -35.53 0.68 -0.66
C SER A 43 -34.00 0.74 -0.72
N GLU A 44 -33.32 -0.26 -0.13
CA GLU A 44 -31.87 -0.21 0.02
C GLU A 44 -31.19 -0.01 -1.35
N VAL A 45 -30.32 1.00 -1.42
CA VAL A 45 -29.63 1.40 -2.66
C VAL A 45 -28.86 0.19 -3.21
N ARG A 46 -29.38 -0.37 -4.30
CA ARG A 46 -28.91 -1.63 -4.86
C ARG A 46 -27.48 -1.49 -5.36
N VAL A 47 -26.64 -2.45 -4.96
CA VAL A 47 -25.30 -2.64 -5.52
C VAL A 47 -25.32 -3.85 -6.45
N THR A 48 -24.81 -3.70 -7.67
CA THR A 48 -24.60 -4.81 -8.61
C THR A 48 -23.14 -4.89 -9.02
N THR A 49 -22.64 -6.10 -9.20
CA THR A 49 -21.29 -6.36 -9.70
C THR A 49 -21.32 -6.61 -11.19
N ASN A 50 -20.49 -5.88 -11.94
CA ASN A 50 -20.23 -6.14 -13.35
C ASN A 50 -19.01 -7.07 -13.43
N GLN A 51 -18.84 -7.84 -14.51
CA GLN A 51 -17.68 -8.75 -14.63
C GLN A 51 -17.01 -8.71 -15.98
N ASP A 52 -15.75 -8.27 -15.95
CA ASP A 52 -14.87 -8.22 -17.10
C ASP A 52 -14.33 -9.62 -17.38
N ASN A 53 -14.76 -10.20 -18.50
CA ASN A 53 -14.30 -11.52 -18.96
C ASN A 53 -13.40 -11.40 -20.20
N ALA A 54 -13.40 -10.24 -20.86
CA ALA A 54 -12.50 -9.92 -21.95
C ALA A 54 -11.17 -9.34 -21.45
N LYS A 55 -10.10 -9.53 -22.24
CA LYS A 55 -8.74 -9.06 -21.92
C LYS A 55 -8.33 -7.80 -22.69
N LYS A 56 -9.19 -7.34 -23.60
CA LYS A 56 -9.09 -6.15 -24.46
C LYS A 56 -10.52 -5.66 -24.73
N PRO A 57 -10.71 -4.41 -25.18
CA PRO A 57 -11.95 -3.98 -25.83
C PRO A 57 -12.44 -4.99 -26.88
N ASN A 58 -13.75 -5.19 -26.94
CA ASN A 58 -14.41 -5.89 -28.03
C ASN A 58 -15.74 -5.19 -28.37
N ASN A 59 -16.03 -5.05 -29.65
CA ASN A 59 -17.18 -4.29 -30.15
C ASN A 59 -18.52 -4.82 -29.62
N ASP A 60 -18.64 -6.14 -29.43
CA ASP A 60 -19.89 -6.80 -29.01
C ASP A 60 -20.26 -6.58 -27.53
N GLN A 61 -19.42 -5.87 -26.75
CA GLN A 61 -19.67 -5.59 -25.33
C GLN A 61 -20.12 -4.15 -25.07
N TRP A 62 -19.99 -3.27 -26.06
CA TRP A 62 -20.36 -1.85 -25.97
C TRP A 62 -21.79 -1.60 -26.46
N ALA A 63 -22.34 -0.44 -26.09
CA ALA A 63 -23.62 0.01 -26.60
C ALA A 63 -23.53 0.33 -28.10
N ASN A 64 -24.42 -0.24 -28.91
CA ASN A 64 -24.37 -0.19 -30.37
C ASN A 64 -24.58 1.25 -30.90
N PRO A 65 -23.59 1.86 -31.60
CA PRO A 65 -23.70 3.25 -32.08
C PRO A 65 -24.90 3.50 -33.00
N ALA A 66 -25.41 2.46 -33.68
CA ALA A 66 -26.54 2.59 -34.58
C ALA A 66 -27.86 2.94 -33.87
N ASP A 67 -27.94 2.74 -32.55
CA ASP A 67 -29.13 3.03 -31.74
C ASP A 67 -29.10 4.47 -31.19
N TYR A 68 -27.92 5.09 -31.11
CA TYR A 68 -27.65 6.41 -30.49
C TYR A 68 -27.26 7.51 -31.50
N LYS A 69 -27.77 7.43 -32.74
CA LYS A 69 -27.42 8.35 -33.84
C LYS A 69 -27.73 9.84 -33.54
N ASN A 70 -28.68 10.10 -32.65
CA ASN A 70 -29.12 11.45 -32.28
C ASN A 70 -28.29 12.05 -31.14
N ASP A 71 -27.39 11.28 -30.55
CA ASP A 71 -26.73 11.58 -29.27
C ASP A 71 -25.25 11.91 -29.50
N ILE A 72 -24.50 12.21 -28.44
CA ILE A 72 -23.07 12.56 -28.50
C ILE A 72 -22.25 11.42 -27.87
N PRO A 73 -21.47 10.66 -28.65
CA PRO A 73 -20.59 9.62 -28.11
C PRO A 73 -19.45 10.20 -27.27
N VAL A 74 -19.30 9.66 -26.06
CA VAL A 74 -18.24 10.00 -25.10
C VAL A 74 -17.57 8.74 -24.58
N GLN A 75 -16.23 8.81 -24.45
CA GLN A 75 -15.40 7.81 -23.78
C GLN A 75 -14.63 8.47 -22.62
N VAL A 76 -14.52 7.77 -21.49
CA VAL A 76 -13.63 8.11 -20.37
C VAL A 76 -12.68 6.95 -20.15
N LEU A 77 -11.38 7.20 -20.34
CA LEU A 77 -10.30 6.26 -20.05
C LEU A 77 -9.65 6.65 -18.71
N GLY A 78 -9.73 5.77 -17.71
CA GLY A 78 -9.29 6.04 -16.34
C GLY A 78 -8.03 5.28 -15.92
N ILE A 79 -7.21 5.89 -15.07
CA ILE A 79 -6.08 5.25 -14.37
C ILE A 79 -6.02 5.68 -12.89
N ASN A 80 -5.42 4.86 -12.03
CA ASN A 80 -5.28 5.11 -10.60
C ASN A 80 -4.00 4.48 -10.01
N ASP A 81 -3.61 4.94 -8.82
CA ASP A 81 -2.57 4.33 -7.97
C ASP A 81 -1.28 4.00 -8.74
N LEU A 82 -0.78 4.95 -9.56
CA LEU A 82 0.41 4.76 -10.38
C LEU A 82 1.69 4.78 -9.54
N HIS A 83 1.78 5.61 -8.49
CA HIS A 83 2.94 5.69 -7.58
C HIS A 83 4.30 5.69 -8.30
N GLY A 84 4.44 6.54 -9.32
CA GLY A 84 5.65 6.60 -10.16
C GLY A 84 6.13 5.27 -10.80
N ASN A 85 5.30 4.23 -10.89
CA ASN A 85 5.64 2.92 -11.45
C ASN A 85 5.63 2.95 -13.00
N ILE A 86 6.47 3.80 -13.59
CA ILE A 86 6.56 3.97 -15.05
C ILE A 86 7.29 2.82 -15.74
N ASP A 87 8.28 2.24 -15.08
CA ASP A 87 9.16 1.17 -15.58
C ASP A 87 8.74 -0.24 -15.13
N THR A 88 8.00 -0.37 -14.03
CA THR A 88 7.74 -1.67 -13.37
C THR A 88 6.67 -2.52 -14.06
N THR A 89 6.67 -3.81 -13.74
CA THR A 89 5.59 -4.75 -14.09
C THR A 89 5.34 -5.73 -12.94
N GLY A 90 4.16 -6.34 -12.88
CA GLY A 90 3.80 -7.26 -11.81
C GLY A 90 2.58 -8.13 -12.08
N LYS A 91 1.77 -8.36 -11.04
CA LYS A 91 0.61 -9.27 -11.07
C LYS A 91 -0.68 -8.48 -10.95
N ALA A 92 -1.48 -8.45 -12.02
CA ALA A 92 -2.80 -7.83 -12.03
C ALA A 92 -3.90 -8.91 -11.97
N TYR A 93 -4.81 -8.77 -11.01
CA TYR A 93 -6.10 -9.44 -11.05
C TYR A 93 -7.11 -8.46 -11.65
N VAL A 94 -7.75 -8.85 -12.75
CA VAL A 94 -8.78 -8.05 -13.45
C VAL A 94 -9.92 -8.99 -13.84
N GLY A 95 -11.15 -8.66 -13.44
CA GLY A 95 -12.31 -9.50 -13.72
C GLY A 95 -12.20 -10.88 -13.06
N ARG A 96 -12.00 -11.92 -13.88
CA ARG A 96 -11.68 -13.28 -13.43
C ARG A 96 -10.21 -13.70 -13.70
N GLY A 97 -9.44 -12.89 -14.41
CA GLY A 97 -8.10 -13.21 -14.89
C GLY A 97 -6.98 -12.78 -13.94
N MET A 98 -5.92 -13.58 -13.85
CA MET A 98 -4.63 -13.19 -13.28
C MET A 98 -3.61 -13.03 -14.43
N HIS A 99 -3.00 -11.87 -14.52
CA HIS A 99 -2.07 -11.47 -15.58
C HIS A 99 -0.66 -11.26 -15.02
N TYR A 100 0.36 -11.69 -15.76
CA TYR A 100 1.74 -11.75 -15.26
C TYR A 100 2.69 -10.88 -16.07
N ASN A 101 3.48 -10.09 -15.35
CA ASN A 101 4.29 -8.99 -15.89
C ASN A 101 3.42 -7.94 -16.61
N ALA A 102 2.23 -7.67 -16.06
CA ALA A 102 1.36 -6.59 -16.49
C ALA A 102 1.91 -5.23 -16.01
N GLY A 103 1.65 -4.16 -16.74
CA GLY A 103 2.18 -2.81 -16.46
C GLY A 103 3.18 -2.29 -17.49
N ASN A 104 4.07 -1.42 -17.02
CA ASN A 104 4.90 -0.45 -17.76
C ASN A 104 4.06 0.65 -18.45
N ALA A 105 4.38 1.91 -18.13
CA ALA A 105 3.60 3.07 -18.59
C ALA A 105 3.66 3.27 -20.11
N ALA A 106 4.75 2.88 -20.77
CA ALA A 106 4.83 2.93 -22.22
C ALA A 106 3.93 1.89 -22.89
N ARG A 107 3.68 0.73 -22.26
CA ARG A 107 2.62 -0.20 -22.71
C ARG A 107 1.23 0.36 -22.42
N LEU A 108 0.98 0.91 -21.24
CA LEU A 108 -0.28 1.56 -20.87
C LEU A 108 -0.67 2.63 -21.91
N SER A 109 0.25 3.53 -22.28
CA SER A 109 0.02 4.54 -23.32
C SER A 109 -0.55 3.93 -24.61
N SER A 110 0.04 2.85 -25.09
CA SER A 110 -0.43 2.16 -26.29
C SER A 110 -1.77 1.45 -26.11
N TYR A 111 -2.14 0.99 -24.91
CA TYR A 111 -3.49 0.48 -24.66
C TYR A 111 -4.53 1.62 -24.66
N LEU A 112 -4.24 2.75 -24.01
CA LEU A 112 -5.09 3.94 -24.06
C LEU A 112 -5.26 4.47 -25.49
N ASN A 113 -4.16 4.51 -26.26
CA ASN A 113 -4.17 4.88 -27.68
C ASN A 113 -5.02 3.90 -28.52
N ASN A 114 -4.93 2.59 -28.26
CA ASN A 114 -5.75 1.60 -28.97
C ASN A 114 -7.23 1.72 -28.60
N ALA A 115 -7.59 1.80 -27.32
CA ALA A 115 -8.98 1.94 -26.87
C ALA A 115 -9.65 3.24 -27.40
N GLU A 116 -8.90 4.33 -27.50
CA GLU A 116 -9.36 5.58 -28.13
C GLU A 116 -9.55 5.45 -29.65
N ASN A 117 -8.66 4.72 -30.33
CA ASN A 117 -8.80 4.45 -31.77
C ASN A 117 -9.97 3.50 -32.07
N ASP A 118 -10.14 2.43 -31.28
CA ASP A 118 -11.22 1.46 -31.42
C ASP A 118 -12.60 2.14 -31.22
N PHE A 119 -12.72 3.00 -30.19
CA PHE A 119 -13.89 3.84 -29.97
C PHE A 119 -14.17 4.78 -31.15
N LYS A 120 -13.13 5.45 -31.68
CA LYS A 120 -13.26 6.40 -32.81
C LYS A 120 -13.54 5.72 -34.16
N GLU A 121 -13.15 4.47 -34.36
CA GLU A 121 -13.56 3.70 -35.55
C GLU A 121 -15.08 3.52 -35.60
N LYS A 122 -15.71 3.32 -34.43
CA LYS A 122 -17.17 3.18 -34.30
C LYS A 122 -17.91 4.51 -34.14
N ASN A 123 -17.23 5.51 -33.59
CA ASN A 123 -17.74 6.84 -33.33
C ASN A 123 -16.77 7.90 -33.89
N PRO A 124 -16.81 8.22 -35.20
CA PRO A 124 -15.87 9.16 -35.82
C PRO A 124 -15.89 10.58 -35.26
N GLU A 125 -17.01 10.96 -34.62
CA GLU A 125 -17.19 12.23 -33.89
C GLU A 125 -17.09 12.04 -32.36
N GLY A 126 -16.46 10.95 -31.91
CA GLY A 126 -16.36 10.56 -30.50
C GLY A 126 -15.40 11.43 -29.68
N ASN A 127 -15.83 11.77 -28.48
CA ASN A 127 -15.09 12.63 -27.54
C ASN A 127 -14.45 11.76 -26.45
N THR A 128 -13.11 11.65 -26.42
CA THR A 128 -12.40 10.85 -25.41
C THR A 128 -11.74 11.75 -24.37
N PHE A 129 -11.97 11.45 -23.09
CA PHE A 129 -11.24 12.01 -21.95
C PHE A 129 -10.29 10.97 -21.37
N ARG A 130 -9.07 11.39 -21.00
CA ARG A 130 -8.10 10.55 -20.28
C ARG A 130 -7.87 11.15 -18.90
N VAL A 131 -8.24 10.41 -17.87
CA VAL A 131 -8.39 10.91 -16.49
C VAL A 131 -7.59 10.08 -15.50
N GLU A 132 -7.20 10.67 -14.38
CA GLU A 132 -6.58 9.96 -13.26
C GLU A 132 -7.30 10.23 -11.92
N ALA A 133 -7.25 9.25 -11.01
CA ALA A 133 -8.01 9.22 -9.77
C ALA A 133 -7.15 9.28 -8.48
N GLY A 134 -5.97 9.91 -8.55
CA GLY A 134 -5.05 10.12 -7.43
C GLY A 134 -3.98 9.03 -7.28
N ASP A 135 -3.01 9.31 -6.40
CA ASP A 135 -1.78 8.51 -6.18
C ASP A 135 -1.00 8.27 -7.48
N MET A 136 -0.80 9.34 -8.25
CA MET A 136 0.12 9.32 -9.39
C MET A 136 1.58 9.33 -8.93
N VAL A 137 1.86 10.01 -7.83
CA VAL A 137 3.20 10.18 -7.24
C VAL A 137 3.29 9.53 -5.86
N GLY A 138 4.49 9.55 -5.27
CA GLY A 138 4.76 9.00 -3.93
C GLY A 138 4.72 7.47 -3.85
N ALA A 139 5.35 6.91 -2.81
CA ALA A 139 5.68 5.48 -2.71
C ALA A 139 6.51 4.92 -3.90
N SER A 140 7.17 5.80 -4.65
CA SER A 140 7.62 5.51 -6.02
C SER A 140 8.94 4.75 -6.13
N PRO A 141 9.10 3.88 -7.16
CA PRO A 141 10.37 3.27 -7.52
C PRO A 141 11.47 4.31 -7.72
N ALA A 142 12.72 3.91 -7.44
CA ALA A 142 13.87 4.80 -7.47
C ALA A 142 14.09 5.55 -8.81
N THR A 143 13.64 4.97 -9.93
CA THR A 143 13.67 5.58 -11.27
C THR A 143 12.87 6.89 -11.33
N SER A 144 11.83 7.02 -10.51
CA SER A 144 10.92 8.18 -10.45
C SER A 144 11.11 9.02 -9.17
N SER A 145 11.23 8.40 -8.00
CA SER A 145 11.37 9.15 -6.72
C SER A 145 12.68 9.93 -6.58
N LEU A 146 13.78 9.45 -7.18
CA LEU A 146 15.05 10.22 -7.22
C LEU A 146 14.96 11.46 -8.14
N LEU A 147 13.88 11.62 -8.90
CA LEU A 147 13.59 12.75 -9.78
C LEU A 147 12.20 13.36 -9.45
N GLN A 148 11.84 13.34 -8.16
CA GLN A 148 10.62 13.93 -7.58
C GLN A 148 9.32 13.60 -8.35
N ASP A 149 9.26 12.41 -8.93
CA ASP A 149 8.18 11.93 -9.80
C ASP A 149 7.86 12.81 -11.03
N GLU A 150 8.70 13.78 -11.39
CA GLU A 150 8.61 14.50 -12.66
C GLU A 150 8.66 13.58 -13.91
N PRO A 151 9.44 12.47 -13.96
CA PRO A 151 9.32 11.48 -15.03
C PRO A 151 7.91 10.91 -15.19
N THR A 152 7.15 10.85 -14.09
CA THR A 152 5.77 10.38 -14.08
C THR A 152 4.81 11.46 -14.56
N MET A 153 4.97 12.71 -14.12
CA MET A 153 4.20 13.85 -14.64
C MET A 153 4.37 14.01 -16.17
N LYS A 154 5.59 13.80 -16.68
CA LYS A 154 5.88 13.74 -18.12
C LYS A 154 5.23 12.54 -18.81
N SER A 155 5.21 11.39 -18.16
CA SER A 155 4.58 10.18 -18.70
C SER A 155 3.07 10.39 -18.84
N LEU A 156 2.39 10.97 -17.84
CA LEU A 156 0.98 11.37 -17.90
C LEU A 156 0.70 12.31 -19.08
N LYS A 157 1.51 13.37 -19.20
CA LYS A 157 1.46 14.33 -20.31
C LYS A 157 1.62 13.67 -21.68
N ALA A 158 2.58 12.77 -21.83
CA ALA A 158 2.83 12.02 -23.06
C ALA A 158 1.71 11.00 -23.38
N MET A 159 1.03 10.47 -22.35
CA MET A 159 -0.19 9.67 -22.46
C MET A 159 -1.46 10.51 -22.69
N ASN A 160 -1.35 11.85 -22.80
CA ASN A 160 -2.47 12.81 -22.87
C ASN A 160 -3.45 12.75 -21.69
N VAL A 161 -3.05 12.22 -20.53
CA VAL A 161 -3.85 12.28 -19.29
C VAL A 161 -3.81 13.71 -18.76
N ASN A 162 -4.96 14.38 -18.68
CA ASN A 162 -5.01 15.84 -18.48
C ASN A 162 -6.15 16.36 -17.58
N ILE A 163 -6.94 15.47 -16.98
CA ILE A 163 -7.88 15.79 -15.89
C ILE A 163 -7.55 14.85 -14.73
N GLY A 164 -7.47 15.39 -13.51
CA GLY A 164 -6.92 14.66 -12.37
C GLY A 164 -7.59 14.97 -11.04
N THR A 165 -7.16 14.28 -9.99
CA THR A 165 -7.57 14.56 -8.60
C THR A 165 -6.45 14.20 -7.62
N LEU A 166 -6.61 14.56 -6.35
CA LEU A 166 -5.62 14.22 -5.33
C LEU A 166 -5.89 12.84 -4.74
N GLY A 167 -4.85 12.02 -4.64
CA GLY A 167 -4.81 10.90 -3.71
C GLY A 167 -4.19 11.29 -2.37
N ASN A 168 -3.76 10.29 -1.60
CA ASN A 168 -3.11 10.54 -0.31
C ASN A 168 -1.60 10.73 -0.43
N HIS A 169 -0.95 10.21 -1.47
CA HIS A 169 0.49 10.31 -1.67
C HIS A 169 0.93 11.62 -2.34
N GLU A 170 0.04 12.33 -3.03
CA GLU A 170 0.24 13.75 -3.40
C GLU A 170 0.49 14.66 -2.17
N PHE A 171 0.18 14.19 -0.95
CA PHE A 171 0.44 14.91 0.29
C PHE A 171 1.78 14.53 0.98
N ASP A 172 2.56 13.55 0.50
CA ASP A 172 3.75 13.02 1.22
C ASP A 172 4.85 14.07 1.45
N GLU A 173 5.31 14.70 0.37
CA GLU A 173 6.23 15.85 0.42
C GLU A 173 5.46 17.17 0.68
N GLY A 174 4.13 17.12 0.54
CA GLY A 174 3.17 18.19 0.81
C GLY A 174 2.70 18.87 -0.47
N LEU A 175 1.43 19.32 -0.50
CA LEU A 175 0.77 19.80 -1.73
C LEU A 175 1.47 20.96 -2.47
N GLY A 176 2.33 21.72 -1.81
CA GLY A 176 3.14 22.77 -2.46
C GLY A 176 4.28 22.23 -3.33
N GLU A 177 4.79 21.03 -3.01
CA GLU A 177 5.73 20.28 -3.86
C GLU A 177 4.97 19.58 -5.00
N PHE A 178 3.76 19.07 -4.75
CA PHE A 178 2.90 18.55 -5.81
C PHE A 178 2.51 19.63 -6.84
N ASP A 179 2.10 20.83 -6.40
CA ASP A 179 1.88 21.99 -7.30
C ASP A 179 3.14 22.38 -8.07
N ARG A 180 4.34 22.19 -7.48
CA ARG A 180 5.62 22.43 -8.17
C ARG A 180 5.77 21.52 -9.39
N ILE A 181 5.61 20.22 -9.22
CA ILE A 181 5.83 19.22 -10.29
C ILE A 181 4.67 19.13 -11.28
N VAL A 182 3.42 19.37 -10.84
CA VAL A 182 2.27 19.56 -11.75
C VAL A 182 2.53 20.72 -12.71
N GLU A 183 3.07 21.82 -12.20
CA GLU A 183 3.29 23.03 -12.98
C GLU A 183 4.65 23.08 -13.71
N GLY A 184 5.56 22.15 -13.44
CA GLY A 184 6.89 22.10 -14.06
C GLY A 184 7.84 23.19 -13.59
N LYS A 185 7.69 23.65 -12.35
CA LYS A 185 8.54 24.69 -11.74
C LYS A 185 9.83 24.03 -11.21
N ALA A 186 11.00 24.60 -11.50
CA ALA A 186 12.26 24.08 -10.94
C ALA A 186 12.27 24.14 -9.39
N PRO A 187 12.91 23.19 -8.69
CA PRO A 187 13.03 23.22 -7.22
C PRO A 187 14.01 24.30 -6.77
N GLN A 188 14.03 24.60 -5.48
CA GLN A 188 15.04 25.51 -4.94
C GLN A 188 16.44 24.88 -5.05
N LYS A 189 17.46 25.68 -5.39
CA LYS A 189 18.82 25.19 -5.57
C LYS A 189 19.33 24.54 -4.27
N GLY A 190 19.68 23.26 -4.34
CA GLY A 190 20.10 22.45 -3.20
C GLY A 190 18.96 21.83 -2.36
N GLN A 191 17.69 22.00 -2.73
CA GLN A 191 16.54 21.34 -2.08
C GLN A 191 16.60 19.82 -2.25
N PHE A 192 16.93 19.37 -3.46
CA PHE A 192 17.01 17.96 -3.84
C PHE A 192 18.37 17.58 -4.40
N ASN A 193 18.54 16.31 -4.76
CA ASN A 193 19.78 15.79 -5.32
C ASN A 193 20.14 16.43 -6.68
N GLN A 194 21.37 16.18 -7.15
CA GLN A 194 21.90 16.84 -8.35
C GLN A 194 21.28 16.33 -9.66
N GLU A 195 20.72 15.12 -9.71
CA GLU A 195 20.07 14.58 -10.90
C GLU A 195 18.69 15.23 -11.11
N GLU A 196 17.95 15.44 -10.01
CA GLU A 196 16.69 16.22 -9.98
C GLU A 196 16.92 17.69 -10.35
N GLN A 197 17.91 18.36 -9.75
CA GLN A 197 18.27 19.75 -10.12
C GLN A 197 18.75 19.91 -11.58
N ASN A 198 19.02 18.81 -12.28
CA ASN A 198 19.37 18.78 -13.70
C ASN A 198 18.26 18.17 -14.58
N TYR A 199 17.09 17.85 -14.01
CA TYR A 199 15.98 17.27 -14.75
C TYR A 199 15.26 18.35 -15.58
N PRO A 200 14.75 18.04 -16.80
CA PRO A 200 14.08 19.06 -17.61
C PRO A 200 12.67 19.35 -17.08
N HIS A 201 12.52 20.26 -16.13
CA HIS A 201 11.22 20.61 -15.55
C HIS A 201 10.23 21.10 -16.62
N GLU A 202 9.03 20.50 -16.70
CA GLU A 202 7.99 20.90 -17.65
C GLU A 202 6.57 20.73 -17.08
N ASN A 203 5.67 21.65 -17.43
CA ASN A 203 4.28 21.61 -16.96
C ASN A 203 3.57 20.34 -17.47
N SER A 204 2.90 19.63 -16.58
CA SER A 204 2.23 18.35 -16.86
C SER A 204 1.01 18.46 -17.79
N ASN A 205 0.45 19.66 -17.96
CA ASN A 205 -0.90 19.93 -18.49
C ASN A 205 -2.06 19.31 -17.67
N LEU A 206 -1.79 18.72 -16.50
CA LEU A 206 -2.80 18.05 -15.67
C LEU A 206 -3.70 19.07 -14.95
N GLN A 207 -5.00 19.02 -15.21
CA GLN A 207 -5.98 19.90 -14.59
C GLN A 207 -6.55 19.23 -13.34
N ILE A 208 -5.96 19.55 -12.18
CA ILE A 208 -6.40 19.03 -10.88
C ILE A 208 -7.80 19.55 -10.54
N VAL A 209 -8.69 18.59 -10.30
CA VAL A 209 -10.02 18.77 -9.75
C VAL A 209 -10.01 18.24 -8.33
N ILE A 210 -10.36 19.07 -7.34
CA ILE A 210 -10.51 18.60 -5.95
C ILE A 210 -11.51 19.47 -5.19
N SER A 211 -12.59 18.84 -4.75
CA SER A 211 -13.78 19.51 -4.20
C SER A 211 -13.84 19.49 -2.68
N ASN A 212 -13.34 18.42 -2.04
CA ASN A 212 -13.45 18.19 -0.60
C ASN A 212 -12.16 18.46 0.18
N VAL A 213 -11.11 18.99 -0.48
CA VAL A 213 -9.90 19.52 0.18
C VAL A 213 -9.96 21.03 0.12
N VAL A 214 -10.03 21.69 1.27
CA VAL A 214 -10.08 23.16 1.37
C VAL A 214 -9.05 23.73 2.34
N ASN A 215 -8.57 24.93 2.07
CA ASN A 215 -7.71 25.69 2.97
C ASN A 215 -8.49 26.08 4.24
N LYS A 216 -7.99 25.76 5.43
CA LYS A 216 -8.68 26.09 6.70
C LYS A 216 -8.93 27.60 6.89
N LYS A 217 -8.03 28.44 6.37
CA LYS A 217 -8.02 29.90 6.52
C LYS A 217 -9.20 30.64 5.86
N ASP A 218 -9.74 30.11 4.76
CA ASP A 218 -10.73 30.79 3.89
C ASP A 218 -11.73 29.83 3.22
N GLN A 219 -11.62 28.51 3.46
CA GLN A 219 -12.48 27.45 2.92
C GLN A 219 -12.48 27.37 1.38
N THR A 220 -11.45 27.90 0.71
CA THR A 220 -11.25 27.74 -0.74
C THR A 220 -10.48 26.47 -1.08
N VAL A 221 -10.56 26.01 -2.33
CA VAL A 221 -9.68 24.95 -2.87
C VAL A 221 -8.22 25.44 -2.89
N PRO A 222 -7.23 24.58 -2.57
CA PRO A 222 -5.81 24.93 -2.66
C PRO A 222 -5.31 25.33 -4.06
N PHE A 223 -4.24 26.12 -4.08
CA PHE A 223 -3.52 26.56 -5.30
C PHE A 223 -4.44 27.23 -6.34
N ASN A 224 -4.30 26.89 -7.62
CA ASN A 224 -5.17 27.35 -8.71
C ASN A 224 -6.09 26.21 -9.21
N TRP A 225 -6.23 25.15 -8.41
CA TRP A 225 -7.03 23.96 -8.73
C TRP A 225 -8.52 24.27 -8.60
N GLN A 226 -9.35 23.44 -9.24
CA GLN A 226 -10.79 23.72 -9.35
C GLN A 226 -11.61 22.70 -8.53
N PRO A 227 -12.73 23.10 -7.90
CA PRO A 227 -13.60 22.15 -7.21
C PRO A 227 -14.31 21.20 -8.18
N TYR A 228 -14.61 21.68 -9.38
CA TYR A 228 -15.17 20.91 -10.48
C TYR A 228 -14.65 21.46 -11.81
N LEU A 229 -14.74 20.67 -12.89
CA LEU A 229 -14.53 21.14 -14.26
C LEU A 229 -15.74 20.79 -15.13
N THR A 230 -15.94 21.56 -16.21
CA THR A 230 -16.87 21.21 -17.29
C THR A 230 -16.11 21.13 -18.60
N LYS A 231 -16.29 20.05 -19.37
CA LYS A 231 -15.73 19.90 -20.72
C LYS A 231 -16.87 19.84 -21.74
N GLU A 232 -16.76 20.64 -22.80
CA GLU A 232 -17.69 20.60 -23.92
C GLU A 232 -17.45 19.33 -24.77
N VAL A 233 -18.52 18.68 -25.22
CA VAL A 233 -18.50 17.52 -26.11
C VAL A 233 -19.39 17.76 -27.33
N LYS A 234 -19.00 17.27 -28.51
CA LYS A 234 -19.67 17.58 -29.79
C LYS A 234 -19.81 16.37 -30.70
N ALA A 235 -20.88 16.36 -31.50
CA ALA A 235 -21.06 15.45 -32.64
C ALA A 235 -21.91 16.16 -33.71
N GLY A 236 -21.32 16.43 -34.89
CA GLY A 236 -21.94 17.24 -35.94
C GLY A 236 -22.32 18.63 -35.45
N ASN A 237 -23.62 18.93 -35.46
CA ASN A 237 -24.21 20.16 -34.95
C ASN A 237 -24.70 20.07 -33.48
N LYS A 238 -24.50 18.93 -32.80
CA LYS A 238 -24.91 18.69 -31.42
C LYS A 238 -23.76 19.05 -30.47
N SER A 239 -24.09 19.66 -29.34
CA SER A 239 -23.14 20.01 -28.27
C SER A 239 -23.76 19.77 -26.89
N SER A 240 -22.97 19.21 -25.96
CA SER A 240 -23.31 19.08 -24.55
C SER A 240 -22.07 19.32 -23.69
N LYS A 241 -22.14 19.07 -22.38
CA LYS A 241 -21.02 19.15 -21.45
C LYS A 241 -20.96 17.92 -20.55
N VAL A 242 -19.75 17.51 -20.19
CA VAL A 242 -19.47 16.54 -19.12
C VAL A 242 -18.91 17.30 -17.91
N GLY A 243 -19.48 17.04 -16.74
CA GLY A 243 -18.99 17.53 -15.45
C GLY A 243 -17.96 16.58 -14.84
N PHE A 244 -16.92 17.12 -14.20
CA PHE A 244 -15.93 16.38 -13.43
C PHE A 244 -15.86 16.93 -12.01
N ILE A 245 -16.00 16.06 -11.00
CA ILE A 245 -15.84 16.38 -9.57
C ILE A 245 -14.70 15.53 -9.03
N GLY A 246 -13.76 16.13 -8.30
CA GLY A 246 -12.66 15.39 -7.65
C GLY A 246 -12.87 15.23 -6.14
N VAL A 247 -12.59 14.06 -5.55
CA VAL A 247 -12.58 13.85 -4.09
C VAL A 247 -11.45 12.95 -3.62
N VAL A 248 -11.02 13.13 -2.37
CA VAL A 248 -10.14 12.21 -1.63
C VAL A 248 -10.88 11.62 -0.41
N THR A 249 -10.49 10.44 0.05
CA THR A 249 -11.03 9.77 1.24
C THR A 249 -11.09 10.65 2.49
N ALA A 250 -12.13 10.45 3.31
CA ALA A 250 -12.25 11.10 4.62
C ALA A 250 -11.18 10.61 5.63
N ASP A 251 -10.57 9.44 5.38
CA ASP A 251 -9.56 8.83 6.26
C ASP A 251 -8.15 9.43 6.11
N MET A 252 -7.97 10.44 5.26
CA MET A 252 -6.73 11.21 5.07
C MET A 252 -5.92 11.52 6.36
N PRO A 253 -6.53 11.92 7.50
CA PRO A 253 -5.80 12.14 8.76
C PRO A 253 -5.08 10.91 9.35
N LYS A 254 -5.34 9.71 8.82
CA LYS A 254 -4.66 8.44 9.16
C LYS A 254 -3.64 8.01 8.09
N LEU A 255 -3.65 8.64 6.91
CA LEU A 255 -2.97 8.17 5.70
C LEU A 255 -1.75 9.01 5.33
N THR A 256 -1.68 10.27 5.75
CA THR A 256 -0.51 11.13 5.56
C THR A 256 -0.18 11.92 6.83
N PHE A 257 1.01 12.54 6.88
CA PHE A 257 1.53 13.19 8.09
C PHE A 257 0.69 14.40 8.53
N ALA A 258 0.46 14.53 9.84
CA ALA A 258 -0.33 15.64 10.40
C ALA A 258 0.26 17.03 10.05
N LYS A 259 1.59 17.12 9.87
CA LYS A 259 2.30 18.32 9.40
C LYS A 259 1.90 18.78 7.98
N ASN A 260 1.48 17.86 7.12
CA ASN A 260 1.15 18.13 5.71
C ASN A 260 -0.35 18.48 5.55
N LEU A 261 -1.21 17.96 6.44
CA LEU A 261 -2.63 18.32 6.56
C LEU A 261 -2.91 19.53 7.47
N LYS A 262 -1.89 20.11 8.12
CA LYS A 262 -2.08 21.15 9.14
C LYS A 262 -2.90 22.35 8.64
N ASP A 263 -2.72 22.76 7.39
CA ASP A 263 -3.36 23.95 6.78
C ASP A 263 -4.67 23.61 6.03
N TYR A 264 -4.95 22.32 5.80
CA TYR A 264 -6.07 21.85 4.99
C TYR A 264 -7.16 21.17 5.82
N GLN A 265 -8.41 21.27 5.39
CA GLN A 265 -9.56 20.56 5.93
C GLN A 265 -10.09 19.63 4.87
N ILE A 266 -10.36 18.39 5.28
CA ILE A 266 -11.01 17.37 4.45
C ILE A 266 -12.50 17.40 4.80
N LEU A 267 -13.35 17.56 3.78
CA LEU A 267 -14.81 17.55 3.88
C LEU A 267 -15.35 16.16 3.55
N ASP A 268 -16.55 15.84 4.01
CA ASP A 268 -17.21 14.57 3.71
C ASP A 268 -17.40 14.38 2.19
N PRO A 269 -16.92 13.28 1.59
CA PRO A 269 -16.98 13.10 0.14
C PRO A 269 -18.41 13.08 -0.41
N ALA A 270 -19.37 12.44 0.27
CA ALA A 270 -20.74 12.30 -0.25
C ALA A 270 -21.51 13.62 -0.21
N GLU A 271 -21.39 14.38 0.89
CA GLU A 271 -21.97 15.73 1.02
C GLU A 271 -21.33 16.70 0.01
N THR A 272 -20.02 16.55 -0.23
CA THR A 272 -19.31 17.40 -1.19
C THR A 272 -19.68 17.07 -2.63
N ILE A 273 -19.81 15.79 -2.99
CA ILE A 273 -20.31 15.37 -4.31
C ILE A 273 -21.73 15.91 -4.52
N ALA A 274 -22.66 15.69 -3.58
CA ALA A 274 -24.04 16.18 -3.69
C ALA A 274 -24.10 17.71 -3.92
N LYS A 275 -23.27 18.47 -3.20
CA LYS A 275 -23.14 19.92 -3.37
C LYS A 275 -22.71 20.31 -4.79
N TYR A 276 -21.66 19.69 -5.33
CA TYR A 276 -21.12 20.07 -6.64
C TYR A 276 -21.87 19.47 -7.82
N ASP A 277 -22.51 18.32 -7.63
CA ASP A 277 -23.50 17.74 -8.54
C ASP A 277 -24.67 18.70 -8.77
N HIS A 278 -25.31 19.16 -7.70
CA HIS A 278 -26.38 20.16 -7.78
C HIS A 278 -25.90 21.49 -8.42
N ILE A 279 -24.66 21.93 -8.16
CA ILE A 279 -24.07 23.11 -8.81
C ILE A 279 -23.88 22.91 -10.32
N LEU A 280 -23.54 21.70 -10.77
CA LEU A 280 -23.39 21.33 -12.18
C LEU A 280 -24.75 21.21 -12.89
N GLN A 281 -25.74 20.56 -12.25
CA GLN A 281 -27.11 20.49 -12.77
C GLN A 281 -27.71 21.88 -13.00
N ASN A 282 -27.52 22.81 -12.05
CA ASN A 282 -27.95 24.22 -12.19
C ASN A 282 -27.19 24.99 -13.30
N GLN A 283 -26.08 24.46 -13.83
CA GLN A 283 -25.38 24.98 -15.01
C GLN A 283 -25.77 24.24 -16.31
N GLY A 284 -26.77 23.36 -16.24
CA GLY A 284 -27.22 22.51 -17.35
C GLY A 284 -26.25 21.39 -17.71
N VAL A 285 -25.47 20.90 -16.74
CA VAL A 285 -24.49 19.82 -16.90
C VAL A 285 -24.93 18.64 -16.06
N ASN A 286 -25.53 17.64 -16.72
CA ASN A 286 -26.16 16.51 -16.03
C ASN A 286 -25.37 15.20 -16.21
N ALA A 287 -24.60 15.05 -17.29
CA ALA A 287 -23.62 13.97 -17.42
C ALA A 287 -22.41 14.22 -16.49
N ILE A 288 -22.29 13.49 -15.38
CA ILE A 288 -21.30 13.77 -14.32
C ILE A 288 -20.40 12.57 -14.00
N VAL A 289 -19.08 12.84 -14.04
CA VAL A 289 -18.01 11.92 -13.65
C VAL A 289 -17.40 12.38 -12.32
N VAL A 290 -17.27 11.48 -11.36
CA VAL A 290 -16.49 11.69 -10.14
C VAL A 290 -15.15 10.97 -10.28
N LEU A 291 -14.06 11.69 -10.06
CA LEU A 291 -12.71 11.15 -9.88
C LEU A 291 -12.46 11.08 -8.37
N ALA A 292 -12.26 9.88 -7.82
CA ALA A 292 -12.36 9.67 -6.38
C ALA A 292 -11.25 8.78 -5.83
N HIS A 293 -10.38 9.37 -5.02
CA HIS A 293 -9.38 8.63 -4.29
C HIS A 293 -9.94 8.00 -3.00
N THR A 294 -10.79 6.98 -3.22
CA THR A 294 -11.59 6.27 -2.21
C THR A 294 -11.70 4.79 -2.57
N GLY A 295 -11.59 3.88 -1.60
CA GLY A 295 -11.36 2.45 -1.87
C GLY A 295 -12.57 1.63 -2.36
N VAL A 296 -12.38 0.73 -3.33
CA VAL A 296 -13.38 -0.27 -3.78
C VAL A 296 -12.76 -1.51 -4.40
N SER A 297 -13.35 -2.68 -4.16
CA SER A 297 -12.93 -3.95 -4.77
C SER A 297 -14.12 -4.77 -5.26
N THR A 298 -13.98 -5.38 -6.44
CA THR A 298 -14.82 -6.48 -6.90
C THR A 298 -14.11 -7.81 -6.61
N TYR A 299 -14.63 -8.57 -5.64
CA TYR A 299 -14.06 -9.87 -5.25
C TYR A 299 -15.16 -10.93 -5.10
N LYS A 300 -14.93 -12.13 -5.64
CA LYS A 300 -15.87 -13.27 -5.63
C LYS A 300 -17.31 -12.91 -6.06
N GLY A 301 -17.47 -11.95 -6.97
CA GLY A 301 -18.79 -11.52 -7.46
C GLY A 301 -19.50 -10.47 -6.60
N LYS A 302 -18.87 -9.95 -5.54
CA LYS A 302 -19.37 -8.80 -4.76
C LYS A 302 -18.47 -7.58 -4.96
N THR A 303 -19.09 -6.43 -5.19
CA THR A 303 -18.44 -5.11 -5.20
C THR A 303 -18.69 -4.43 -3.85
N SER A 304 -17.63 -3.95 -3.19
CA SER A 304 -17.71 -3.28 -1.88
C SER A 304 -16.45 -2.49 -1.55
N GLY A 305 -16.60 -1.47 -0.72
CA GLY A 305 -15.54 -0.62 -0.19
C GLY A 305 -16.09 0.77 0.17
N GLU A 306 -15.24 1.62 0.72
CA GLU A 306 -15.56 3.01 1.09
C GLU A 306 -16.35 3.76 0.00
N ALA A 307 -15.95 3.66 -1.27
CA ALA A 307 -16.62 4.33 -2.38
C ALA A 307 -18.08 3.88 -2.58
N VAL A 308 -18.38 2.61 -2.28
CA VAL A 308 -19.77 2.09 -2.33
C VAL A 308 -20.60 2.66 -1.19
N ASP A 309 -20.01 2.85 -0.01
CA ASP A 309 -20.68 3.44 1.14
C ASP A 309 -20.85 4.97 1.00
N ILE A 310 -19.87 5.66 0.38
CA ILE A 310 -19.97 7.06 -0.07
C ILE A 310 -21.11 7.22 -1.07
N LEU A 311 -21.18 6.37 -2.11
CA LEU A 311 -22.30 6.41 -3.07
C LEU A 311 -23.62 6.11 -2.38
N LYS A 312 -23.70 5.12 -1.48
CA LYS A 312 -24.92 4.87 -0.69
C LYS A 312 -25.36 6.09 0.12
N LYS A 313 -24.42 6.82 0.73
CA LYS A 313 -24.70 8.08 1.45
C LYS A 313 -25.13 9.20 0.50
N LEU A 314 -24.53 9.31 -0.69
CA LEU A 314 -24.95 10.25 -1.73
C LEU A 314 -26.42 10.03 -2.12
N TYR A 315 -26.85 8.79 -2.38
CA TYR A 315 -28.26 8.47 -2.66
C TYR A 315 -29.23 8.71 -1.48
N GLN A 316 -28.73 8.83 -0.24
CA GLN A 316 -29.53 9.23 0.92
C GLN A 316 -29.64 10.76 1.06
N ILE A 317 -28.62 11.50 0.63
CA ILE A 317 -28.59 12.97 0.61
C ILE A 317 -29.44 13.50 -0.57
N ASP A 318 -29.22 12.94 -1.75
CA ASP A 318 -29.98 13.22 -2.97
C ASP A 318 -30.14 11.95 -3.82
N PRO A 319 -31.34 11.33 -3.88
CA PRO A 319 -31.59 10.18 -4.75
C PRO A 319 -31.59 10.54 -6.25
N ASN A 320 -31.76 11.83 -6.57
CA ASN A 320 -31.89 12.37 -7.93
C ASN A 320 -30.59 13.01 -8.47
N ASN A 321 -29.46 12.82 -7.77
CA ASN A 321 -28.13 13.28 -8.21
C ASN A 321 -27.79 12.84 -9.66
N SER A 322 -26.93 13.58 -10.32
CA SER A 322 -26.56 13.34 -11.72
C SER A 322 -25.29 12.48 -11.91
N VAL A 323 -24.80 11.80 -10.87
CA VAL A 323 -23.53 11.05 -10.97
C VAL A 323 -23.68 9.74 -11.74
N ASP A 324 -23.13 9.70 -12.97
CA ASP A 324 -23.13 8.53 -13.85
C ASP A 324 -21.96 7.59 -13.60
N LEU A 325 -20.77 8.14 -13.40
CA LEU A 325 -19.51 7.41 -13.37
C LEU A 325 -18.66 7.82 -12.17
N TYR A 326 -18.17 6.84 -11.43
CA TYR A 326 -17.29 7.02 -10.29
C TYR A 326 -15.99 6.23 -10.54
N VAL A 327 -14.94 6.94 -10.94
CA VAL A 327 -13.60 6.37 -11.17
C VAL A 327 -12.86 6.38 -9.83
N ALA A 328 -12.68 5.20 -9.23
CA ALA A 328 -12.17 5.04 -7.87
C ALA A 328 -10.69 4.62 -7.84
N ALA A 329 -10.02 4.81 -6.70
CA ALA A 329 -8.60 4.50 -6.48
C ALA A 329 -8.33 3.97 -5.05
N HIS A 330 -7.12 4.21 -4.50
CA HIS A 330 -6.71 3.96 -3.11
C HIS A 330 -6.59 2.49 -2.66
N SER A 331 -7.49 1.60 -3.09
CA SER A 331 -7.48 0.21 -2.61
C SER A 331 -6.53 -0.71 -3.37
N HIS A 332 -6.01 -0.23 -4.50
CA HIS A 332 -5.11 -0.95 -5.41
C HIS A 332 -5.73 -2.24 -5.97
N ARG A 333 -7.06 -2.31 -6.13
CA ARG A 333 -7.80 -3.52 -6.55
C ARG A 333 -8.50 -3.32 -7.89
N TYR A 334 -8.93 -4.41 -8.50
CA TYR A 334 -9.90 -4.34 -9.58
C TYR A 334 -11.30 -4.10 -9.00
N ALA A 335 -12.07 -3.19 -9.61
CA ALA A 335 -13.51 -3.08 -9.38
C ALA A 335 -14.26 -2.77 -10.69
N ASN A 336 -15.46 -3.34 -10.84
CA ASN A 336 -16.45 -2.91 -11.82
C ASN A 336 -17.86 -3.23 -11.29
N GLY A 337 -18.74 -2.24 -11.23
CA GLY A 337 -20.08 -2.41 -10.67
C GLY A 337 -20.99 -1.21 -10.88
N THR A 338 -22.09 -1.19 -10.14
CA THR A 338 -23.06 -0.10 -10.15
C THR A 338 -23.71 0.03 -8.78
N VAL A 339 -23.90 1.27 -8.30
CA VAL A 339 -24.60 1.62 -7.06
C VAL A 339 -25.76 2.56 -7.45
N GLY A 340 -27.00 2.12 -7.28
CA GLY A 340 -28.15 2.82 -7.86
C GLY A 340 -28.09 2.78 -9.40
N ARG A 341 -27.95 3.94 -10.04
CA ARG A 341 -27.62 4.09 -11.48
C ARG A 341 -26.12 4.27 -11.75
N THR A 342 -25.37 4.77 -10.77
CA THR A 342 -23.96 5.19 -10.87
C THR A 342 -23.03 4.00 -11.09
N LYS A 343 -22.27 4.02 -12.20
CA LYS A 343 -21.19 3.08 -12.48
C LYS A 343 -20.00 3.34 -11.57
N ILE A 344 -19.30 2.28 -11.17
CA ILE A 344 -18.09 2.38 -10.34
C ILE A 344 -17.01 1.42 -10.84
N VAL A 345 -15.79 1.93 -11.02
CA VAL A 345 -14.63 1.21 -11.60
C VAL A 345 -13.33 1.49 -10.83
N GLN A 346 -12.34 0.61 -10.98
CA GLN A 346 -10.96 0.81 -10.50
C GLN A 346 -9.96 -0.05 -11.29
N ALA A 347 -8.95 0.60 -11.88
CA ALA A 347 -7.93 0.02 -12.75
C ALA A 347 -6.70 -0.60 -12.03
N ASN A 348 -6.93 -1.31 -10.92
CA ASN A 348 -5.87 -1.98 -10.15
C ASN A 348 -4.84 -1.00 -9.59
N LYS A 349 -3.63 -0.85 -10.17
CA LYS A 349 -2.53 0.04 -9.75
C LYS A 349 -1.37 0.02 -10.75
N PHE A 350 -0.34 0.83 -10.51
CA PHE A 350 1.03 0.72 -11.07
C PHE A 350 1.06 0.50 -12.60
N SER A 351 0.21 1.23 -13.35
CA SER A 351 -0.02 1.06 -14.80
C SER A 351 -0.50 -0.32 -15.27
N MET A 352 -0.86 -1.25 -14.38
CA MET A 352 -1.13 -2.65 -14.74
C MET A 352 -2.51 -2.91 -15.36
N ALA A 353 -3.43 -1.95 -15.30
CA ALA A 353 -4.71 -1.95 -15.98
C ALA A 353 -5.14 -0.49 -16.28
N TYR A 354 -6.25 -0.34 -17.00
CA TYR A 354 -6.95 0.94 -17.22
C TYR A 354 -8.46 0.68 -17.21
N ASP A 355 -9.23 1.69 -16.83
CA ASP A 355 -10.68 1.72 -16.94
C ASP A 355 -11.08 2.26 -18.32
N ASP A 356 -12.14 1.72 -18.91
CA ASP A 356 -12.70 2.16 -20.19
C ASP A 356 -14.22 2.25 -20.05
N ALA A 357 -14.77 3.45 -20.21
CA ALA A 357 -16.19 3.73 -20.06
C ALA A 357 -16.71 4.44 -21.32
N ILE A 358 -17.69 3.87 -22.00
CA ILE A 358 -18.26 4.40 -23.24
C ILE A 358 -19.76 4.58 -23.07
N GLY A 359 -20.28 5.75 -23.43
CA GLY A 359 -21.71 6.07 -23.38
C GLY A 359 -22.10 7.18 -24.35
N TYR A 360 -23.39 7.48 -24.41
CA TYR A 360 -23.98 8.42 -25.37
C TYR A 360 -24.85 9.45 -24.64
N ILE A 361 -24.60 10.74 -24.88
CA ILE A 361 -25.29 11.87 -24.20
C ILE A 361 -26.39 12.46 -25.08
N ASP A 362 -27.64 12.52 -24.60
CA ASP A 362 -28.73 13.22 -25.32
C ASP A 362 -28.54 14.75 -25.13
N PRO A 363 -28.35 15.53 -26.21
CA PRO A 363 -28.19 16.99 -26.13
C PRO A 363 -29.46 17.74 -25.69
N LYS A 364 -30.58 17.06 -25.40
CA LYS A 364 -31.78 17.65 -24.78
C LYS A 364 -31.77 17.57 -23.25
N THR A 365 -31.24 16.48 -22.71
CA THR A 365 -31.11 16.27 -21.25
C THR A 365 -29.76 16.75 -20.73
N ASN A 366 -28.77 16.89 -21.61
CA ASN A 366 -27.35 17.08 -21.28
C ASN A 366 -26.80 15.97 -20.36
N ASP A 367 -27.36 14.77 -20.50
CA ASP A 367 -27.18 13.60 -19.64
C ASP A 367 -26.94 12.33 -20.48
N PHE A 368 -26.32 11.30 -19.90
CA PHE A 368 -26.17 10.01 -20.58
C PHE A 368 -27.54 9.34 -20.80
N VAL A 369 -27.78 8.83 -22.00
CA VAL A 369 -28.98 8.05 -22.29
C VAL A 369 -28.99 6.81 -21.39
N ASN A 370 -30.09 6.60 -20.66
CA ASN A 370 -30.21 5.53 -19.67
C ASN A 370 -29.85 4.14 -20.26
N GLY A 371 -28.85 3.48 -19.67
CA GLY A 371 -28.34 2.19 -20.13
C GLY A 371 -27.28 2.25 -21.24
N SER A 372 -26.99 3.43 -21.81
CA SER A 372 -25.97 3.60 -22.85
C SER A 372 -24.54 3.55 -22.29
N LEU A 373 -24.33 4.04 -21.07
CA LEU A 373 -23.03 4.03 -20.40
C LEU A 373 -22.69 2.62 -19.91
N ILE A 374 -21.67 2.02 -20.53
CA ILE A 374 -21.08 0.73 -20.18
C ILE A 374 -19.66 0.95 -19.70
N THR A 375 -19.22 0.14 -18.74
CA THR A 375 -17.90 0.23 -18.10
C THR A 375 -17.18 -1.10 -18.12
N HIS A 376 -15.89 -1.06 -18.47
CA HIS A 376 -14.97 -2.19 -18.46
C HIS A 376 -13.63 -1.80 -17.82
N VAL A 377 -12.90 -2.80 -17.34
CA VAL A 377 -11.51 -2.64 -16.87
C VAL A 377 -10.63 -3.64 -17.59
N TYR A 378 -9.54 -3.17 -18.19
CA TYR A 378 -8.68 -3.99 -19.05
C TYR A 378 -7.22 -4.05 -18.56
N PRO A 379 -6.60 -5.25 -18.56
CA PRO A 379 -5.21 -5.43 -18.13
C PRO A 379 -4.21 -4.92 -19.17
N VAL A 380 -3.20 -4.17 -18.73
CA VAL A 380 -2.02 -3.81 -19.53
C VAL A 380 -1.12 -5.04 -19.63
N MET A 381 -1.46 -5.94 -20.55
CA MET A 381 -0.83 -7.26 -20.68
C MET A 381 0.64 -7.18 -21.08
N SER A 382 1.43 -8.15 -20.62
CA SER A 382 2.86 -8.29 -20.97
C SER A 382 3.07 -8.57 -22.48
N PRO A 383 4.26 -8.29 -23.04
CA PRO A 383 4.58 -8.64 -24.44
C PRO A 383 4.48 -10.14 -24.78
N LYS A 384 4.42 -11.01 -23.77
CA LYS A 384 4.19 -12.46 -23.91
C LYS A 384 2.72 -12.79 -24.11
N GLU A 385 1.83 -12.12 -23.36
CA GLU A 385 0.37 -12.27 -23.46
C GLU A 385 -0.19 -11.51 -24.66
N ASP A 386 0.35 -10.31 -24.96
CA ASP A 386 -0.04 -9.50 -26.12
C ASP A 386 1.18 -9.01 -26.91
N LYS A 387 1.46 -9.73 -27.99
CA LYS A 387 2.61 -9.51 -28.89
C LYS A 387 2.40 -8.33 -29.86
N PHE A 388 1.18 -7.87 -30.05
CA PHE A 388 0.83 -6.89 -31.08
C PHE A 388 1.04 -5.47 -30.56
N THR A 389 0.43 -5.15 -29.42
CA THR A 389 0.61 -3.87 -28.71
C THR A 389 2.08 -3.67 -28.36
N LYS A 390 2.71 -2.63 -28.90
CA LYS A 390 4.10 -2.23 -28.58
C LYS A 390 4.11 -1.19 -27.46
N ALA A 391 5.28 -0.94 -26.88
CA ALA A 391 5.46 0.23 -26.01
C ALA A 391 5.47 1.52 -26.85
N ASP A 392 4.86 2.58 -26.33
CA ASP A 392 4.86 3.92 -26.93
C ASP A 392 6.28 4.52 -26.88
N PRO A 393 6.90 4.83 -28.04
CA PRO A 393 8.28 5.31 -28.08
C PRO A 393 8.50 6.65 -27.37
N LYS A 394 7.46 7.46 -27.13
CA LYS A 394 7.58 8.73 -26.38
C LYS A 394 7.75 8.47 -24.88
N VAL A 395 6.85 7.67 -24.31
CA VAL A 395 6.89 7.32 -22.87
C VAL A 395 8.10 6.45 -22.57
N GLU A 396 8.45 5.52 -23.47
CA GLU A 396 9.67 4.71 -23.41
C GLU A 396 10.95 5.56 -23.38
N ALA A 397 10.97 6.72 -24.04
CA ALA A 397 12.11 7.66 -24.00
C ALA A 397 12.19 8.43 -22.68
N ILE A 398 11.04 8.81 -22.09
CA ILE A 398 10.98 9.45 -20.76
C ILE A 398 11.49 8.50 -19.67
N ILE A 399 11.03 7.25 -19.69
CA ILE A 399 11.52 6.18 -18.80
C ILE A 399 13.04 6.04 -18.93
N LYS A 400 13.57 5.96 -20.16
CA LYS A 400 15.01 5.80 -20.40
C LYS A 400 15.86 6.99 -19.96
N ASP A 401 15.39 8.23 -20.08
CA ASP A 401 16.11 9.40 -19.55
C ASP A 401 16.21 9.34 -18.02
N ALA A 402 15.11 8.96 -17.35
CA ALA A 402 15.06 8.77 -15.91
C ALA A 402 15.93 7.59 -15.42
N GLU A 403 15.88 6.44 -16.10
CA GLU A 403 16.77 5.30 -15.85
C GLU A 403 18.24 5.69 -15.99
N ASN A 404 18.62 6.39 -17.07
CA ASN A 404 20.01 6.76 -17.33
C ASN A 404 20.57 7.69 -16.25
N ARG A 405 19.82 8.71 -15.84
CA ARG A 405 20.24 9.65 -14.77
C ARG A 405 20.39 8.96 -13.43
N THR A 406 19.36 8.22 -13.02
CA THR A 406 19.34 7.54 -11.72
C THR A 406 20.26 6.32 -11.66
N SER A 407 20.68 5.77 -12.81
CA SER A 407 21.43 4.51 -12.97
C SER A 407 22.60 4.31 -12.00
N LYS A 408 23.37 5.37 -11.75
CA LYS A 408 24.55 5.38 -10.87
C LYS A 408 24.18 5.11 -9.41
N ILE A 409 23.09 5.72 -8.92
CA ILE A 409 22.56 5.50 -7.58
C ILE A 409 21.87 4.14 -7.56
N THR A 410 20.91 3.92 -8.46
CA THR A 410 19.99 2.77 -8.43
C THR A 410 20.70 1.42 -8.56
N ASN A 411 21.79 1.34 -9.34
CA ASN A 411 22.54 0.11 -9.56
C ASN A 411 23.78 -0.04 -8.67
N SER A 412 24.05 0.90 -7.75
CA SER A 412 25.13 0.74 -6.76
C SER A 412 24.87 -0.49 -5.88
N VAL A 413 25.85 -1.39 -5.79
CA VAL A 413 25.77 -2.58 -4.92
C VAL A 413 26.02 -2.16 -3.47
N ILE A 414 25.07 -2.50 -2.60
CA ILE A 414 25.06 -2.13 -1.18
C ILE A 414 25.13 -3.34 -0.25
N GLY A 415 24.83 -4.54 -0.74
CA GLY A 415 24.84 -5.78 0.04
C GLY A 415 25.14 -7.00 -0.83
N LYS A 416 25.45 -8.13 -0.18
CA LYS A 416 25.46 -9.46 -0.82
C LYS A 416 24.78 -10.52 0.05
N THR A 417 24.16 -11.49 -0.60
CA THR A 417 23.55 -12.69 -0.01
C THR A 417 24.04 -13.93 -0.78
N THR A 418 23.68 -15.13 -0.34
CA THR A 418 23.97 -16.37 -1.10
C THR A 418 23.15 -16.34 -2.40
N PRO A 419 23.75 -16.63 -3.58
CA PRO A 419 23.01 -16.69 -4.85
C PRO A 419 21.79 -17.62 -4.77
N GLY A 420 20.63 -17.14 -5.24
CA GLY A 420 19.36 -17.88 -5.17
C GLY A 420 18.61 -17.79 -3.84
N THR A 421 19.08 -16.99 -2.87
CA THR A 421 18.30 -16.70 -1.64
C THR A 421 17.05 -15.88 -1.99
N GLU A 422 15.89 -16.26 -1.46
CA GLU A 422 14.66 -15.45 -1.51
C GLU A 422 14.45 -14.74 -0.16
N ILE A 423 14.23 -13.42 -0.19
CA ILE A 423 13.84 -12.62 0.97
C ILE A 423 12.58 -11.84 0.59
N SER A 424 11.41 -12.44 0.83
CA SER A 424 10.12 -11.96 0.31
C SER A 424 9.12 -11.50 1.36
N THR A 425 8.09 -10.80 0.88
CA THR A 425 6.91 -10.31 1.62
C THR A 425 5.91 -11.41 1.96
N THR A 426 6.14 -12.64 1.49
CA THR A 426 5.27 -13.80 1.69
C THR A 426 5.03 -14.04 3.18
N LEU A 427 3.78 -13.87 3.61
CA LEU A 427 3.38 -14.02 5.00
C LEU A 427 3.29 -15.49 5.39
N ASN A 428 3.83 -15.82 6.57
CA ASN A 428 3.46 -17.06 7.27
C ASN A 428 2.07 -16.92 7.94
N ASP A 429 1.59 -18.00 8.57
CA ASP A 429 0.29 -18.02 9.24
C ASP A 429 0.18 -16.96 10.36
N ASN A 430 1.29 -16.62 11.01
CA ASN A 430 1.37 -15.59 12.05
C ASN A 430 1.47 -14.14 11.53
N LYS A 431 1.45 -13.92 10.22
CA LYS A 431 1.67 -12.60 9.58
C LYS A 431 3.07 -12.03 9.83
N GLU A 432 4.10 -12.86 9.67
CA GLU A 432 5.52 -12.49 9.61
C GLU A 432 6.02 -12.68 8.18
N ASN A 433 6.97 -11.87 7.71
CA ASN A 433 7.67 -12.09 6.43
C ASN A 433 9.15 -11.69 6.50
N ALA A 434 9.98 -12.33 5.68
CA ALA A 434 11.44 -12.26 5.83
C ALA A 434 12.00 -10.88 5.52
N VAL A 435 11.46 -10.16 4.53
CA VAL A 435 11.97 -8.84 4.14
C VAL A 435 11.63 -7.76 5.16
N GLY A 436 10.43 -7.78 5.74
CA GLY A 436 10.03 -6.78 6.72
C GLY A 436 10.56 -7.04 8.14
N ASP A 437 10.76 -8.31 8.52
CA ASP A 437 11.55 -8.67 9.71
C ASP A 437 13.00 -8.16 9.60
N LEU A 438 13.59 -8.24 8.39
CA LEU A 438 14.94 -7.74 8.11
C LEU A 438 15.01 -6.20 8.15
N VAL A 439 13.93 -5.50 7.79
CA VAL A 439 13.81 -4.04 7.93
C VAL A 439 13.87 -3.63 9.41
N VAL A 440 13.10 -4.27 10.29
CA VAL A 440 13.13 -3.91 11.74
C VAL A 440 14.41 -4.38 12.44
N ASP A 441 15.06 -5.43 11.95
CA ASP A 441 16.42 -5.79 12.38
C ASP A 441 17.45 -4.74 11.98
N ALA A 442 17.40 -4.24 10.74
CA ALA A 442 18.28 -3.17 10.25
C ALA A 442 18.11 -1.87 11.06
N GLN A 443 16.87 -1.45 11.29
CA GLN A 443 16.55 -0.28 12.12
C GLN A 443 17.10 -0.42 13.55
N LEU A 444 16.94 -1.61 14.16
CA LEU A 444 17.43 -1.89 15.51
C LEU A 444 18.96 -2.01 15.58
N PHE A 445 19.61 -2.50 14.53
CA PHE A 445 21.07 -2.55 14.39
C PHE A 445 21.66 -1.14 14.27
N GLU A 446 21.19 -0.34 13.30
CA GLU A 446 21.74 1.00 13.06
C GLU A 446 21.52 1.97 14.24
N ALA A 447 20.38 1.88 14.93
CA ALA A 447 20.17 2.62 16.18
C ALA A 447 21.24 2.28 17.23
N ARG A 448 21.48 0.98 17.47
CA ARG A 448 22.46 0.51 18.47
C ARG A 448 23.89 0.87 18.09
N LYS A 449 24.25 0.78 16.81
CA LYS A 449 25.53 1.26 16.24
C LYS A 449 25.73 2.76 16.47
N LYS A 450 24.68 3.58 16.32
CA LYS A 450 24.69 5.02 16.62
C LYS A 450 24.67 5.34 18.13
N GLY A 451 24.82 4.34 19.00
CA GLY A 451 24.76 4.48 20.46
C GLY A 451 23.36 4.74 21.02
N ILE A 452 22.32 4.68 20.18
CA ILE A 452 20.94 4.93 20.57
C ILE A 452 20.41 3.67 21.26
N GLN A 453 20.11 3.78 22.55
CA GLN A 453 19.44 2.72 23.30
C GLN A 453 18.03 2.48 22.73
N ALA A 454 17.79 1.25 22.29
CA ALA A 454 16.49 0.75 21.87
C ALA A 454 16.32 -0.71 22.30
N ASP A 455 15.21 -1.02 22.96
CA ASP A 455 14.85 -2.38 23.36
C ASP A 455 14.32 -3.14 22.14
N PHE A 456 13.35 -2.55 21.44
CA PHE A 456 12.54 -3.17 20.39
C PHE A 456 12.42 -2.28 19.14
N ALA A 457 11.99 -2.86 18.03
CA ALA A 457 11.54 -2.14 16.83
C ALA A 457 10.20 -2.69 16.34
N ILE A 458 9.31 -1.83 15.83
CA ILE A 458 7.98 -2.19 15.31
C ILE A 458 7.69 -1.39 14.03
N THR A 459 7.28 -2.04 12.95
CA THR A 459 6.76 -1.40 11.73
C THR A 459 5.46 -2.05 11.25
N ASN A 460 4.63 -1.31 10.51
CA ASN A 460 3.42 -1.84 9.87
C ASN A 460 3.77 -2.57 8.56
N GLY A 461 3.09 -3.68 8.31
CA GLY A 461 3.26 -4.46 7.09
C GLY A 461 3.05 -3.67 5.80
N GLY A 462 2.10 -2.72 5.79
CA GLY A 462 1.85 -1.84 4.66
C GLY A 462 3.00 -0.90 4.30
N GLY A 463 3.95 -0.68 5.22
CA GLY A 463 5.19 0.06 4.99
C GLY A 463 6.23 -0.71 4.16
N VAL A 464 6.08 -2.03 4.02
CA VAL A 464 7.05 -2.94 3.38
C VAL A 464 6.53 -3.34 1.98
N ARG A 465 7.01 -2.67 0.92
CA ARG A 465 6.30 -2.63 -0.38
C ARG A 465 6.73 -3.65 -1.43
N SER A 466 7.92 -4.25 -1.28
CA SER A 466 8.46 -5.22 -2.24
C SER A 466 9.17 -6.37 -1.53
N ASN A 467 9.37 -7.47 -2.25
CA ASN A 467 10.44 -8.41 -1.92
C ASN A 467 11.80 -7.70 -2.07
N LEU A 468 12.82 -8.16 -1.35
CA LEU A 468 14.18 -7.72 -1.64
C LEU A 468 14.62 -8.37 -2.96
N ASN A 469 14.65 -7.57 -4.02
CA ASN A 469 15.14 -8.00 -5.33
C ASN A 469 16.65 -8.25 -5.27
N ILE A 470 17.06 -9.48 -5.54
CA ILE A 470 18.44 -9.97 -5.44
C ILE A 470 18.90 -10.37 -6.85
N GLU A 471 20.12 -9.98 -7.21
CA GLU A 471 20.73 -10.29 -8.50
C GLU A 471 21.20 -11.75 -8.56
N ASN A 472 21.37 -12.30 -9.77
CA ASN A 472 21.74 -13.72 -9.96
C ASN A 472 23.10 -14.11 -9.33
N ASP A 473 23.98 -13.14 -9.06
CA ASP A 473 25.28 -13.34 -8.36
C ASP A 473 25.17 -13.18 -6.83
N GLY A 474 23.97 -12.97 -6.29
CA GLY A 474 23.72 -12.67 -4.89
C GLY A 474 23.90 -11.19 -4.52
N SER A 475 24.19 -10.28 -5.45
CA SER A 475 24.31 -8.85 -5.15
C SER A 475 22.96 -8.18 -4.87
N ILE A 476 22.96 -7.24 -3.94
CA ILE A 476 21.81 -6.40 -3.57
C ILE A 476 22.15 -4.95 -3.96
N LYS A 477 21.33 -4.35 -4.83
CA LYS A 477 21.50 -2.98 -5.34
C LYS A 477 20.63 -1.97 -4.57
N TRP A 478 21.03 -0.70 -4.55
CA TRP A 478 20.32 0.38 -3.83
C TRP A 478 18.82 0.45 -4.16
N LYS A 479 18.44 0.33 -5.45
CA LYS A 479 17.03 0.33 -5.88
C LYS A 479 16.18 -0.79 -5.25
N SER A 480 16.82 -1.86 -4.78
CA SER A 480 16.15 -2.95 -4.07
C SER A 480 15.72 -2.52 -2.66
N ALA A 481 16.56 -1.76 -1.95
CA ALA A 481 16.21 -1.20 -0.65
C ALA A 481 15.10 -0.14 -0.76
N GLN A 482 15.21 0.79 -1.72
CA GLN A 482 14.16 1.78 -2.01
C GLN A 482 12.82 1.10 -2.35
N ALA A 483 12.81 0.03 -3.16
CA ALA A 483 11.58 -0.70 -3.48
C ALA A 483 10.94 -1.37 -2.24
N VAL A 484 11.71 -1.64 -1.18
CA VAL A 484 11.19 -2.20 0.08
C VAL A 484 10.65 -1.11 1.01
N GLN A 485 11.29 0.07 1.09
CA GLN A 485 10.92 1.20 1.97
C GLN A 485 10.75 2.53 1.20
N PRO A 486 9.85 2.65 0.20
CA PRO A 486 9.85 3.77 -0.74
C PRO A 486 9.29 5.10 -0.20
N PHE A 487 8.94 5.17 1.08
CA PHE A 487 8.19 6.27 1.69
C PHE A 487 9.06 7.33 2.37
N ASN A 488 10.36 7.11 2.51
CA ASN A 488 11.30 8.07 3.09
C ASN A 488 10.93 8.46 4.55
N ASN A 489 10.34 7.55 5.32
CA ASN A 489 9.86 7.81 6.69
C ASN A 489 11.00 8.20 7.63
N GLN A 490 10.70 9.06 8.61
CA GLN A 490 11.59 9.28 9.75
C GLN A 490 11.44 8.13 10.75
N ILE A 491 12.49 7.32 10.88
CA ILE A 491 12.59 6.30 11.91
C ILE A 491 13.08 6.93 13.21
N GLN A 492 12.33 6.69 14.28
CA GLN A 492 12.38 7.43 15.54
C GLN A 492 12.24 6.48 16.74
N VAL A 493 12.82 6.85 17.88
CA VAL A 493 12.65 6.13 19.15
C VAL A 493 11.58 6.80 19.99
N PHE A 494 10.63 6.01 20.51
CA PHE A 494 9.60 6.46 21.45
C PHE A 494 9.67 5.67 22.76
N ASN A 495 9.37 6.36 23.86
CA ASN A 495 9.12 5.73 25.16
C ASN A 495 7.66 5.24 25.21
N LEU A 496 7.47 3.92 25.24
CA LEU A 496 6.19 3.25 25.45
C LEU A 496 6.23 2.45 26.75
N THR A 497 5.12 2.40 27.48
CA THR A 497 4.92 1.37 28.51
C THR A 497 4.73 -0.01 27.87
N GLY A 498 5.02 -1.09 28.59
CA GLY A 498 4.69 -2.44 28.14
C GLY A 498 3.19 -2.61 27.83
N LYS A 499 2.31 -1.88 28.52
CA LYS A 499 0.87 -1.80 28.21
C LYS A 499 0.60 -1.13 26.86
N GLN A 500 1.26 -0.04 26.50
CA GLN A 500 1.13 0.55 25.17
C GLN A 500 1.65 -0.38 24.07
N ILE A 501 2.74 -1.12 24.30
CA ILE A 501 3.23 -2.15 23.36
C ILE A 501 2.19 -3.25 23.18
N TYR A 502 1.55 -3.70 24.28
CA TYR A 502 0.44 -4.63 24.24
C TYR A 502 -0.73 -4.07 23.41
N ASP A 503 -1.14 -2.82 23.66
CA ASP A 503 -2.27 -2.20 22.95
C ASP A 503 -2.00 -2.06 21.45
N VAL A 504 -0.83 -1.54 21.06
CA VAL A 504 -0.37 -1.47 19.66
C VAL A 504 -0.41 -2.85 19.01
N LEU A 505 0.11 -3.90 19.65
CA LEU A 505 0.11 -5.25 19.07
C LEU A 505 -1.29 -5.88 18.99
N ASN A 506 -2.25 -5.45 19.81
CA ASN A 506 -3.64 -5.92 19.70
C ASN A 506 -4.43 -5.18 18.61
N SER A 507 -4.09 -3.94 18.26
CA SER A 507 -4.80 -3.16 17.23
C SER A 507 -4.69 -3.73 15.80
N GLN A 508 -3.88 -4.77 15.59
CA GLN A 508 -3.83 -5.55 14.34
C GLN A 508 -4.92 -6.63 14.23
N TYR A 509 -5.49 -7.12 15.35
CA TYR A 509 -6.38 -8.29 15.37
C TYR A 509 -7.86 -7.96 15.16
N VAL A 510 -8.17 -6.88 14.43
CA VAL A 510 -9.55 -6.49 14.07
C VAL A 510 -10.13 -7.47 13.05
N LYS A 511 -11.41 -7.82 13.19
CA LYS A 511 -12.15 -8.67 12.25
C LYS A 511 -12.06 -8.13 10.82
N ASN A 512 -11.63 -8.98 9.89
CA ASN A 512 -11.36 -8.64 8.48
C ASN A 512 -10.25 -7.60 8.23
N GLY A 513 -9.46 -7.22 9.25
CA GLY A 513 -8.34 -6.30 9.08
C GLY A 513 -7.19 -6.90 8.27
N GLU A 514 -6.64 -6.14 7.32
CA GLU A 514 -5.39 -6.48 6.61
C GLU A 514 -4.14 -5.95 7.35
N ARG A 515 -4.29 -5.25 8.49
CA ARG A 515 -3.20 -4.68 9.30
C ARG A 515 -2.43 -5.79 10.01
N TYR A 516 -1.09 -5.75 9.94
CA TYR A 516 -0.18 -6.58 10.74
C TYR A 516 1.10 -5.82 11.07
N TYR A 517 1.76 -6.19 12.17
CA TYR A 517 3.02 -5.59 12.61
C TYR A 517 4.20 -6.55 12.46
N LEU A 518 5.37 -6.03 12.07
CA LEU A 518 6.63 -6.76 12.04
C LEU A 518 7.55 -6.17 13.12
N ILE A 519 8.30 -7.03 13.81
CA ILE A 519 8.90 -6.72 15.12
C ILE A 519 10.35 -7.17 15.22
N SER A 520 11.18 -6.46 16.00
CA SER A 520 12.51 -6.92 16.39
C SER A 520 12.79 -6.63 17.87
N GLY A 521 13.74 -7.37 18.45
CA GLY A 521 14.12 -7.29 19.87
C GLY A 521 13.15 -7.94 20.86
N MET A 522 12.00 -8.45 20.41
CA MET A 522 10.97 -9.11 21.23
C MET A 522 10.33 -10.29 20.50
N ARG A 523 9.61 -11.12 21.26
CA ARG A 523 8.72 -12.18 20.76
C ARG A 523 7.35 -12.09 21.46
N TYR A 524 6.28 -12.59 20.86
CA TYR A 524 4.99 -12.72 21.56
C TYR A 524 4.18 -13.95 21.13
N ALA A 525 3.38 -14.44 22.07
CA ALA A 525 2.34 -15.43 21.83
C ALA A 525 0.96 -14.75 21.81
N TYR A 526 0.10 -15.17 20.88
CA TYR A 526 -1.29 -14.73 20.76
C TYR A 526 -2.23 -15.94 20.73
N THR A 527 -3.50 -15.72 21.06
CA THR A 527 -4.51 -16.79 21.21
C THR A 527 -5.89 -16.29 20.76
N ASP A 528 -6.87 -17.19 20.69
CA ASP A 528 -8.25 -16.83 20.38
C ASP A 528 -8.84 -15.91 21.45
N ASN A 529 -9.66 -14.96 21.01
CA ASN A 529 -10.35 -14.04 21.88
C ASN A 529 -11.87 -14.17 21.68
N ASP A 530 -12.60 -14.04 22.79
CA ASP A 530 -14.03 -14.34 22.83
C ASP A 530 -14.90 -13.16 22.30
N ASP A 531 -14.26 -12.04 21.92
CA ASP A 531 -14.85 -10.91 21.18
C ASP A 531 -14.82 -11.16 19.65
N PRO A 532 -15.98 -11.30 18.97
CA PRO A 532 -16.02 -11.54 17.53
C PRO A 532 -15.56 -10.37 16.65
N SER A 533 -15.37 -9.18 17.22
CA SER A 533 -14.81 -8.00 16.54
C SER A 533 -13.28 -7.93 16.62
N HIS A 534 -12.68 -8.55 17.64
CA HIS A 534 -11.24 -8.75 17.78
C HIS A 534 -10.94 -10.23 18.05
N PRO A 535 -11.08 -11.14 17.07
CA PRO A 535 -11.10 -12.59 17.28
C PRO A 535 -9.80 -13.21 17.83
N GLN A 536 -8.72 -12.44 17.92
CA GLN A 536 -7.44 -12.86 18.48
C GLN A 536 -6.88 -11.77 19.40
N LYS A 537 -6.04 -12.16 20.37
CA LYS A 537 -5.37 -11.24 21.29
C LYS A 537 -3.96 -11.72 21.65
N VAL A 538 -3.07 -10.77 21.92
CA VAL A 538 -1.77 -11.05 22.56
C VAL A 538 -2.01 -11.60 23.97
N ALA A 539 -1.27 -12.64 24.32
CA ALA A 539 -1.39 -13.35 25.60
C ALA A 539 -0.10 -13.29 26.44
N VAL A 540 1.07 -13.42 25.81
CA VAL A 540 2.39 -13.34 26.46
C VAL A 540 3.33 -12.55 25.56
N MET A 541 4.09 -11.60 26.13
CA MET A 541 5.15 -10.88 25.42
C MET A 541 6.48 -11.09 26.14
N LEU A 542 7.53 -11.40 25.39
CA LEU A 542 8.88 -11.70 25.87
C LEU A 542 9.90 -10.77 25.21
N ASP A 543 10.93 -10.35 25.94
CA ASP A 543 12.07 -9.65 25.37
C ASP A 543 13.02 -10.59 24.61
N GLY A 544 14.06 -10.03 23.97
CA GLY A 544 15.07 -10.79 23.22
C GLY A 544 15.94 -11.74 24.05
N ASN A 545 15.83 -11.74 25.39
CA ASN A 545 16.43 -12.74 26.28
C ASN A 545 15.41 -13.79 26.76
N GLY A 546 14.15 -13.71 26.30
CA GLY A 546 13.06 -14.61 26.70
C GLY A 546 12.34 -14.19 27.99
N LYS A 547 12.68 -13.04 28.61
CA LYS A 547 12.04 -12.59 29.84
C LYS A 547 10.69 -11.92 29.55
N GLN A 548 9.67 -12.20 30.34
CA GLN A 548 8.37 -11.55 30.22
C GLN A 548 8.45 -10.02 30.33
N ILE A 549 7.78 -9.32 29.41
CA ILE A 549 7.69 -7.86 29.36
C ILE A 549 6.73 -7.36 30.46
N ASP A 550 7.20 -6.41 31.26
CA ASP A 550 6.42 -5.77 32.33
C ASP A 550 5.54 -4.66 31.74
N LEU A 551 4.22 -4.78 31.93
CA LEU A 551 3.25 -3.83 31.37
C LEU A 551 3.41 -2.40 31.91
N ASN A 552 3.98 -2.22 33.10
CA ASN A 552 4.19 -0.91 33.72
C ASN A 552 5.57 -0.31 33.43
N LYS A 553 6.56 -1.13 33.04
CA LYS A 553 7.89 -0.65 32.67
C LYS A 553 7.84 0.14 31.36
N ILE A 554 8.63 1.22 31.28
CA ILE A 554 8.91 1.95 30.04
C ILE A 554 10.03 1.25 29.26
N TYR A 555 9.81 1.08 27.95
CA TYR A 555 10.75 0.56 26.96
C TYR A 555 10.94 1.57 25.84
N ARG A 556 12.10 1.51 25.18
CA ARG A 556 12.44 2.32 24.01
C ARG A 556 12.15 1.53 22.74
N VAL A 557 11.14 1.95 21.99
CA VAL A 557 10.66 1.29 20.76
C VAL A 557 11.04 2.15 19.57
N ILE A 558 11.73 1.56 18.59
CA ILE A 558 11.94 2.16 17.27
C ILE A 558 10.69 1.96 16.41
N THR A 559 10.23 3.01 15.73
CA THR A 559 9.18 2.92 14.72
C THR A 559 9.25 4.10 13.74
N SER A 560 8.39 4.12 12.72
CA SER A 560 8.24 5.26 11.82
C SER A 560 7.33 6.34 12.41
N ASN A 561 7.60 7.60 12.07
CA ASN A 561 6.69 8.72 12.32
C ASN A 561 5.29 8.47 11.73
N TYR A 562 5.20 7.83 10.55
CA TYR A 562 3.92 7.39 9.97
C TYR A 562 3.14 6.47 10.90
N LEU A 563 3.79 5.47 11.53
CA LEU A 563 3.07 4.54 12.38
C LEU A 563 2.54 5.21 13.65
N VAL A 564 3.27 6.21 14.18
CA VAL A 564 2.83 7.00 15.35
C VAL A 564 1.64 7.90 15.02
N ASP A 565 1.64 8.57 13.87
CA ASP A 565 0.51 9.42 13.44
C ASP A 565 -0.74 8.57 13.10
N SER A 566 -0.57 7.38 12.49
CA SER A 566 -1.65 6.52 11.95
C SER A 566 -2.22 5.47 12.92
N THR A 567 -1.79 5.44 14.19
CA THR A 567 -2.17 4.40 15.17
C THR A 567 -2.43 5.01 16.55
N ALA A 568 -3.70 4.98 16.97
CA ALA A 568 -4.19 5.70 18.15
C ALA A 568 -3.50 5.27 19.46
N GLU A 569 -3.00 4.05 19.52
CA GLU A 569 -2.31 3.45 20.68
C GLU A 569 -0.93 4.10 20.95
N PHE A 570 -0.35 4.81 19.99
CA PHE A 570 0.84 5.65 20.20
C PHE A 570 0.52 7.05 20.74
N LYS A 571 -0.76 7.43 20.90
CA LYS A 571 -1.15 8.76 21.38
C LYS A 571 -0.54 9.07 22.75
N GLY A 572 0.26 10.13 22.81
CA GLY A 572 0.97 10.55 24.03
C GLY A 572 2.29 9.81 24.30
N ALA A 573 2.71 8.88 23.44
CA ALA A 573 4.07 8.33 23.48
C ALA A 573 5.11 9.45 23.30
N LYS A 574 6.16 9.45 24.12
CA LYS A 574 7.17 10.51 24.10
C LYS A 574 8.32 10.13 23.16
N LYS A 575 8.49 10.89 22.08
CA LYS A 575 9.69 10.81 21.22
C LYS A 575 10.95 11.06 22.06
N VAL A 576 11.98 10.26 21.82
CA VAL A 576 13.28 10.30 22.50
C VAL A 576 14.35 10.88 21.56
N THR A 577 14.41 10.38 20.32
CA THR A 577 15.35 10.84 19.28
C THR A 577 14.90 10.36 17.91
N ASP A 578 15.41 11.00 16.85
CA ASP A 578 15.47 10.43 15.51
C ASP A 578 16.61 9.41 15.40
N VAL A 579 16.51 8.49 14.43
CA VAL A 579 17.52 7.45 14.10
C VAL A 579 18.05 7.65 12.67
N GLY A 580 17.16 8.02 11.73
CA GLY A 580 17.46 8.20 10.32
C GLY A 580 16.21 8.05 9.45
N ILE A 581 16.42 7.95 8.14
CA ILE A 581 15.38 7.65 7.13
C ILE A 581 15.26 6.13 6.94
N ASP A 582 14.06 5.63 6.65
CA ASP A 582 13.78 4.18 6.50
C ASP A 582 14.63 3.49 5.42
N THR A 583 14.70 4.03 4.20
CA THR A 583 15.60 3.51 3.16
C THR A 583 17.06 3.62 3.57
N ASP A 584 17.52 4.77 4.07
CA ASP A 584 18.94 4.96 4.40
C ASP A 584 19.43 4.00 5.49
N LEU A 585 18.63 3.74 6.53
CA LEU A 585 18.98 2.78 7.58
C LEU A 585 19.03 1.34 7.05
N PHE A 586 18.16 0.97 6.11
CA PHE A 586 18.16 -0.35 5.47
C PHE A 586 19.36 -0.50 4.52
N VAL A 587 19.72 0.57 3.81
CA VAL A 587 20.89 0.67 2.93
C VAL A 587 22.19 0.60 3.73
N ASP A 588 22.31 1.37 4.81
CA ASP A 588 23.51 1.41 5.64
C ASP A 588 23.74 0.08 6.37
N TYR A 589 22.68 -0.55 6.90
CA TYR A 589 22.77 -1.91 7.46
C TYR A 589 23.37 -2.93 6.47
N PHE A 590 23.01 -2.87 5.18
CA PHE A 590 23.58 -3.74 4.16
C PHE A 590 25.06 -3.43 3.88
N LYS A 591 25.43 -2.15 3.80
CA LYS A 591 26.84 -1.74 3.67
C LYS A 591 27.66 -2.25 4.86
N ASP A 592 27.13 -2.13 6.07
CA ASP A 592 27.77 -2.52 7.32
C ASP A 592 27.99 -4.02 7.45
N GLN A 593 26.98 -4.85 7.17
CA GLN A 593 27.18 -6.29 7.17
C GLN A 593 28.23 -6.69 6.11
N THR A 594 28.20 -6.05 4.94
CA THR A 594 29.19 -6.29 3.86
C THR A 594 30.60 -5.87 4.27
N ALA A 595 30.77 -4.71 4.90
CA ALA A 595 32.04 -4.23 5.45
C ALA A 595 32.56 -5.13 6.59
N ALA A 596 31.66 -5.72 7.37
CA ALA A 596 31.96 -6.73 8.37
C ALA A 596 32.17 -8.16 7.79
N GLY A 597 32.21 -8.31 6.46
CA GLY A 597 32.47 -9.59 5.77
C GLY A 597 31.31 -10.59 5.83
N LYS A 598 30.09 -10.15 6.15
CA LYS A 598 28.91 -10.99 6.31
C LYS A 598 27.99 -10.93 5.09
N LEU A 599 27.23 -12.01 4.90
CA LEU A 599 26.11 -12.06 3.97
C LEU A 599 24.81 -11.61 4.64
N ILE A 600 23.93 -10.98 3.87
CA ILE A 600 22.55 -10.69 4.24
C ILE A 600 21.75 -12.00 4.17
N LEU A 601 21.15 -12.41 5.27
CA LEU A 601 20.37 -13.64 5.38
C LEU A 601 18.89 -13.34 5.59
N ALA A 602 18.02 -14.26 5.15
CA ALA A 602 16.61 -14.23 5.51
C ALA A 602 16.47 -14.47 7.03
N PRO A 603 15.77 -13.61 7.79
CA PRO A 603 15.50 -13.86 9.21
C PRO A 603 14.62 -15.10 9.43
N GLU A 604 14.73 -15.69 10.61
CA GLU A 604 13.78 -16.72 11.04
C GLU A 604 12.45 -16.09 11.45
N LEU A 605 11.36 -16.57 10.85
CA LEU A 605 9.99 -16.17 11.19
C LEU A 605 9.54 -16.93 12.45
N ASN A 606 10.08 -16.52 13.60
CA ASN A 606 9.82 -17.09 14.92
C ASN A 606 9.75 -16.01 16.01
N ARG A 607 9.09 -14.89 15.69
CA ARG A 607 8.84 -13.75 16.60
C ARG A 607 7.42 -13.78 17.13
N LYS A 608 6.49 -14.36 16.38
CA LYS A 608 5.07 -14.53 16.73
C LYS A 608 4.68 -16.01 16.80
N PHE A 609 3.79 -16.35 17.72
CA PHE A 609 3.28 -17.72 17.87
C PHE A 609 1.79 -17.72 18.22
N TYR A 610 0.97 -18.44 17.45
CA TYR A 610 -0.38 -18.80 17.90
C TYR A 610 -0.30 -19.92 18.95
N LEU A 611 -1.04 -19.79 20.05
CA LEU A 611 -1.25 -20.83 21.05
C LEU A 611 -2.74 -21.07 21.26
N THR A 612 -3.15 -22.34 21.25
CA THR A 612 -4.47 -22.73 21.76
C THR A 612 -4.54 -22.52 23.29
N LYS A 613 -5.75 -22.38 23.84
CA LYS A 613 -5.95 -22.13 25.29
C LYS A 613 -5.15 -23.11 26.20
N PRO A 614 -5.13 -24.45 25.97
CA PRO A 614 -4.31 -25.37 26.76
C PRO A 614 -2.78 -25.16 26.67
N GLN A 615 -2.26 -24.80 25.50
CA GLN A 615 -0.83 -24.51 25.31
C GLN A 615 -0.43 -23.20 26.00
N LEU A 616 -1.34 -22.22 26.03
CA LEU A 616 -1.15 -20.99 26.77
C LEU A 616 -1.16 -21.24 28.28
N ASP A 617 -2.07 -22.08 28.79
CA ASP A 617 -2.11 -22.46 30.21
C ASP A 617 -0.82 -23.18 30.65
N GLU A 618 -0.29 -24.07 29.81
CA GLU A 618 1.01 -24.73 30.05
C GLU A 618 2.16 -23.70 30.13
N LEU A 619 2.23 -22.76 29.20
CA LEU A 619 3.24 -21.69 29.18
C LEU A 619 3.13 -20.77 30.41
N LEU A 620 1.92 -20.32 30.73
CA LEU A 620 1.67 -19.45 31.89
C LEU A 620 2.01 -20.14 33.21
N ASN A 621 1.83 -21.46 33.31
CA ASN A 621 2.19 -22.21 34.51
C ASN A 621 3.72 -22.39 34.65
N LYS A 622 4.47 -22.57 33.56
CA LYS A 622 5.94 -22.58 33.58
C LYS A 622 6.52 -21.22 34.00
N LEU A 623 6.03 -20.12 33.40
CA LEU A 623 6.47 -18.75 33.74
C LEU A 623 6.21 -18.40 35.22
N LYS A 624 5.11 -18.89 35.81
CA LYS A 624 4.85 -18.76 37.27
C LYS A 624 5.88 -19.52 38.11
N GLN A 625 6.24 -20.73 37.72
CA GLN A 625 7.23 -21.56 38.45
C GLN A 625 8.63 -20.91 38.41
N GLU A 626 9.09 -20.47 37.24
CA GLU A 626 10.37 -19.75 37.09
C GLU A 626 10.42 -18.45 37.94
N THR A 627 9.28 -17.75 38.05
CA THR A 627 9.11 -16.56 38.89
C THR A 627 9.12 -16.87 40.41
N GLN A 628 8.82 -18.11 40.80
CA GLN A 628 8.93 -18.56 42.20
C GLN A 628 10.34 -19.03 42.55
N VAL A 629 10.98 -19.83 41.69
CA VAL A 629 12.36 -20.32 41.89
C VAL A 629 13.35 -19.17 42.02
N SER A 630 13.24 -18.14 41.17
CA SER A 630 14.09 -16.94 41.23
C SER A 630 13.92 -16.11 42.52
N LYS A 631 12.76 -16.20 43.19
CA LYS A 631 12.51 -15.58 44.50
C LYS A 631 13.02 -16.41 45.67
N GLN A 632 12.98 -17.74 45.59
CA GLN A 632 13.56 -18.61 46.62
C GLN A 632 15.10 -18.56 46.61
N GLY A 633 15.72 -18.49 45.42
CA GLY A 633 17.17 -18.34 45.29
C GLY A 633 17.73 -17.05 45.91
N THR A 634 16.91 -15.99 46.02
CA THR A 634 17.33 -14.72 46.65
C THR A 634 17.09 -14.66 48.16
N THR A 635 16.29 -15.56 48.75
CA THR A 635 16.08 -15.61 50.21
C THR A 635 17.11 -16.45 50.97
N ASN A 636 17.79 -17.40 50.33
CA ASN A 636 18.71 -18.33 51.03
C ASN A 636 20.09 -17.76 51.37
N ASN A 637 20.43 -16.53 50.94
CA ASN A 637 21.75 -15.92 51.16
C ASN A 637 21.83 -14.97 52.38
N ASN A 638 20.84 -14.99 53.29
CA ASN A 638 20.75 -14.06 54.43
C ASN A 638 20.42 -14.75 55.78
N LEU A 639 21.14 -15.82 56.11
CA LEU A 639 21.17 -16.43 57.45
C LEU A 639 22.60 -16.89 57.78
N GLY A 640 23.34 -16.13 58.61
CA GLY A 640 24.75 -16.46 58.86
C GLY A 640 25.55 -15.66 59.90
N GLU A 641 24.98 -14.67 60.62
CA GLU A 641 25.72 -13.92 61.64
C GLU A 641 25.26 -14.22 63.07
N LYS A 642 26.11 -14.87 63.87
CA LYS A 642 26.31 -14.52 65.29
C LYS A 642 27.56 -15.13 65.93
N ASN A 643 28.36 -14.23 66.52
CA ASN A 643 29.27 -14.40 67.67
C ASN A 643 30.37 -15.48 67.64
N SER A 644 31.62 -15.02 67.56
CA SER A 644 32.60 -15.27 68.64
C SER A 644 33.48 -14.02 68.83
N GLN A 645 34.10 -13.87 70.01
CA GLN A 645 35.00 -12.75 70.37
C GLN A 645 36.45 -13.25 70.57
N THR A 646 37.36 -12.31 70.86
CA THR A 646 38.79 -12.47 71.25
C THR A 646 39.76 -12.78 70.08
N SER A 647 40.99 -12.27 70.05
CA SER A 647 41.60 -11.11 70.75
C SER A 647 42.95 -10.71 70.14
N ASP A 648 43.35 -9.45 70.37
CA ASP A 648 44.74 -8.94 70.43
C ASP A 648 45.66 -8.83 69.18
N LYS A 649 45.87 -7.56 68.78
CA LYS A 649 47.17 -6.83 68.67
C LYS A 649 48.14 -6.96 67.45
N THR A 650 48.61 -5.74 67.09
CA THR A 650 49.97 -5.30 66.65
C THR A 650 50.50 -5.48 65.20
N ASP A 651 50.42 -4.36 64.46
CA ASP A 651 51.55 -3.49 64.03
C ASP A 651 52.45 -3.83 62.79
N ARG A 652 52.70 -2.79 61.97
CA ARG A 652 53.77 -2.60 60.93
C ARG A 652 53.76 -3.52 59.68
N LEU A 653 54.41 -3.21 58.55
CA LEU A 653 54.75 -2.01 57.73
C LEU A 653 55.87 -2.45 56.73
N VAL A 654 55.89 -1.87 55.51
CA VAL A 654 57.07 -1.72 54.59
C VAL A 654 57.53 -2.88 53.65
N ASN A 655 57.28 -2.65 52.35
CA ASN A 655 58.11 -2.84 51.13
C ASN A 655 58.74 -4.18 50.62
N LYS A 656 58.36 -4.46 49.36
CA LYS A 656 59.21 -4.71 48.15
C LYS A 656 59.67 -6.13 47.70
N SER A 657 59.73 -6.21 46.36
CA SER A 657 60.60 -7.01 45.46
C SER A 657 60.41 -8.54 45.34
N ASP A 658 59.70 -8.88 44.25
CA ASP A 658 60.22 -9.65 43.09
C ASP A 658 60.03 -11.18 42.93
N GLU A 659 59.94 -11.53 41.64
CA GLU A 659 60.06 -12.82 40.93
C GLU A 659 58.99 -13.94 41.01
N THR A 660 58.17 -13.95 39.93
CA THR A 660 57.79 -15.10 39.08
C THR A 660 56.60 -16.03 39.39
N LYS A 661 55.64 -15.98 38.44
CA LYS A 661 54.86 -17.10 37.85
C LYS A 661 54.23 -18.15 38.78
N THR A 662 52.94 -17.98 39.09
CA THR A 662 51.90 -18.97 38.72
C THR A 662 50.45 -18.42 38.83
N SER A 663 49.49 -19.19 38.31
CA SER A 663 48.02 -19.06 38.47
C SER A 663 47.30 -17.78 37.98
N GLU A 664 47.00 -17.73 36.68
CA GLU A 664 45.90 -16.93 36.11
C GLU A 664 44.51 -17.55 36.43
N GLN A 665 44.21 -17.83 37.72
CA GLN A 665 43.00 -18.58 38.10
C GLN A 665 42.10 -17.95 39.18
N GLU A 666 42.44 -16.78 39.74
CA GLU A 666 41.58 -16.12 40.76
C GLU A 666 40.80 -14.88 40.31
N GLN A 667 40.92 -14.44 39.05
CA GLN A 667 39.97 -13.48 38.46
C GLN A 667 38.88 -14.13 37.59
N ALA A 668 38.93 -15.45 37.38
CA ALA A 668 37.97 -16.20 36.56
C ALA A 668 36.80 -16.82 37.37
N LYS A 669 36.51 -16.31 38.58
CA LYS A 669 35.63 -17.01 39.55
C LYS A 669 34.42 -16.20 40.06
N LYS A 670 33.92 -15.27 39.24
CA LYS A 670 32.76 -14.42 39.60
C LYS A 670 31.76 -14.12 38.46
N SER A 671 31.76 -14.93 37.40
CA SER A 671 30.93 -14.71 36.20
C SER A 671 30.39 -16.00 35.57
N GLU A 672 30.01 -16.99 36.38
CA GLU A 672 29.60 -18.30 35.86
C GLU A 672 28.38 -18.90 36.60
N GLU A 673 27.27 -18.17 36.62
CA GLU A 673 25.94 -18.77 36.77
C GLU A 673 24.84 -17.90 36.12
N SER A 674 24.59 -18.10 34.82
CA SER A 674 23.45 -17.50 34.11
C SER A 674 22.95 -18.42 32.99
N THR A 675 22.21 -19.45 33.36
CA THR A 675 21.65 -20.45 32.44
C THR A 675 20.62 -19.81 31.49
N LYS A 676 21.06 -19.41 30.29
CA LYS A 676 20.16 -18.93 29.23
C LYS A 676 19.41 -20.10 28.60
N ILE A 677 18.18 -20.33 29.04
CA ILE A 677 17.24 -21.23 28.35
C ILE A 677 16.72 -20.52 27.10
N ILE A 678 17.03 -21.07 25.93
CA ILE A 678 16.48 -20.62 24.64
C ILE A 678 15.33 -21.55 24.28
N TYR A 679 14.09 -21.04 24.27
CA TYR A 679 12.93 -21.80 23.79
C TYR A 679 13.02 -21.97 22.26
N VAL A 680 13.37 -23.18 21.79
CA VAL A 680 13.42 -23.52 20.37
C VAL A 680 12.06 -24.04 19.92
N PHE A 681 11.25 -23.16 19.32
CA PHE A 681 10.01 -23.54 18.66
C PHE A 681 10.33 -24.17 17.29
N SER A 682 10.35 -25.50 17.23
CA SER A 682 10.80 -26.25 16.05
C SER A 682 9.84 -26.14 14.86
N LYS A 683 10.41 -25.95 13.68
CA LYS A 683 9.73 -25.76 12.38
C LYS A 683 8.93 -27.01 11.97
N ALA A 684 7.64 -27.05 12.29
CA ALA A 684 6.78 -28.21 12.08
C ALA A 684 6.55 -28.51 10.58
N LYS A 685 6.89 -29.72 10.13
CA LYS A 685 6.38 -30.27 8.86
C LYS A 685 6.29 -31.80 8.90
N LYS A 686 5.08 -32.26 9.23
CA LYS A 686 4.64 -33.64 9.50
C LYS A 686 5.14 -34.27 10.81
N GLU A 687 4.15 -34.83 11.51
CA GLU A 687 4.19 -35.77 12.64
C GLU A 687 4.83 -35.29 13.97
N GLU A 688 4.05 -35.48 15.04
CA GLU A 688 4.31 -35.29 16.49
C GLU A 688 4.95 -33.98 16.99
N ASN A 689 4.11 -33.13 17.64
CA ASN A 689 4.56 -31.98 18.42
C ASN A 689 5.19 -32.41 19.77
N THR A 690 6.52 -32.39 19.86
CA THR A 690 7.24 -32.44 21.16
C THR A 690 8.11 -31.20 21.35
N LEU A 691 7.84 -30.42 22.41
CA LEU A 691 8.74 -29.35 22.86
C LEU A 691 10.04 -29.97 23.41
N LYS A 692 11.20 -29.56 22.87
CA LYS A 692 12.52 -29.99 23.39
C LYS A 692 13.27 -28.81 24.00
N VAL A 693 13.62 -28.96 25.28
CA VAL A 693 14.59 -28.09 25.97
C VAL A 693 16.00 -28.56 25.61
N VAL A 694 16.88 -27.63 25.24
CA VAL A 694 18.29 -27.93 24.96
C VAL A 694 19.17 -27.19 25.97
N ASN A 695 19.63 -27.92 26.98
CA ASN A 695 20.71 -27.46 27.86
C ASN A 695 22.04 -27.89 27.24
N ALA A 696 22.83 -26.93 26.74
CA ALA A 696 24.11 -27.20 26.07
C ALA A 696 25.29 -26.59 26.85
N PRO A 697 26.16 -27.42 27.49
CA PRO A 697 27.44 -26.95 28.01
C PRO A 697 28.46 -26.76 26.86
N VAL A 698 29.40 -25.84 27.01
CA VAL A 698 30.43 -25.54 25.99
C VAL A 698 31.55 -26.59 26.04
N GLY A 699 31.44 -27.62 25.21
CA GLY A 699 32.49 -28.64 24.98
C GLY A 699 33.46 -28.25 23.86
N LYS A 700 34.76 -28.48 24.06
CA LYS A 700 35.80 -28.28 23.03
C LYS A 700 35.91 -29.49 22.09
N ASN A 701 36.33 -29.21 20.86
CA ASN A 701 36.89 -30.12 19.85
C ASN A 701 36.03 -31.31 19.35
N SER A 702 35.66 -31.23 18.08
CA SER A 702 35.84 -32.35 17.15
C SER A 702 36.19 -31.82 15.75
N SER A 703 37.36 -32.18 15.24
CA SER A 703 37.78 -31.85 13.86
C SER A 703 37.01 -32.68 12.83
N LEU A 704 36.76 -32.12 11.64
CA LEU A 704 36.27 -32.87 10.49
C LEU A 704 37.17 -32.63 9.27
N THR A 705 37.58 -33.71 8.64
CA THR A 705 38.63 -33.76 7.61
C THR A 705 38.10 -33.49 6.20
N THR A 706 38.96 -32.92 5.35
CA THR A 706 38.73 -32.80 3.91
C THR A 706 38.76 -34.16 3.20
N LEU A 707 37.81 -34.38 2.30
CA LEU A 707 37.92 -35.30 1.16
C LEU A 707 37.28 -34.66 -0.08
N THR A 708 37.71 -35.05 -1.29
CA THR A 708 37.53 -34.22 -2.51
C THR A 708 37.03 -35.01 -3.72
N ARG A 709 36.60 -34.27 -4.77
CA ARG A 709 36.27 -34.72 -6.15
C ARG A 709 34.98 -35.54 -6.32
N SER A 710 34.31 -35.53 -7.50
CA SER A 710 34.43 -34.64 -8.68
C SER A 710 33.25 -34.74 -9.66
N LYS A 711 32.97 -33.63 -10.36
CA LYS A 711 32.50 -33.49 -11.76
C LYS A 711 31.37 -34.38 -12.32
N SER A 712 30.29 -33.70 -12.69
CA SER A 712 29.52 -33.81 -13.96
C SER A 712 28.92 -35.15 -14.42
N LEU A 713 27.61 -35.13 -14.75
CA LEU A 713 27.18 -35.20 -16.16
C LEU A 713 25.74 -34.67 -16.35
N ASN A 714 25.13 -34.93 -17.50
CA ASN A 714 24.06 -34.11 -18.10
C ASN A 714 22.87 -34.96 -18.59
N ARG A 715 21.69 -34.35 -18.70
CA ARG A 715 20.50 -34.73 -19.50
C ARG A 715 19.59 -35.94 -19.12
N ASN A 716 18.30 -35.65 -19.35
CA ASN A 716 17.22 -36.44 -19.97
C ASN A 716 16.51 -37.62 -19.24
N GLU A 717 15.19 -37.41 -19.14
CA GLU A 717 14.08 -38.30 -19.54
C GLU A 717 13.65 -39.51 -18.69
N SER A 718 12.32 -39.50 -18.46
CA SER A 718 11.37 -40.62 -18.28
C SER A 718 11.71 -41.84 -17.40
N ASN A 719 10.84 -42.08 -16.41
CA ASN A 719 9.98 -43.27 -16.50
C ASN A 719 8.68 -43.20 -15.68
N LYS A 720 7.84 -44.22 -15.86
CA LYS A 720 6.47 -44.38 -15.30
C LYS A 720 6.43 -45.11 -13.94
N ALA A 721 5.20 -45.30 -13.45
CA ALA A 721 4.75 -46.15 -12.32
C ALA A 721 4.78 -45.49 -10.92
N SER A 722 3.81 -45.75 -10.03
CA SER A 722 2.48 -46.36 -10.18
C SER A 722 1.59 -45.99 -8.98
N LEU A 723 0.26 -46.14 -9.09
CA LEU A 723 -0.69 -45.96 -7.97
C LEU A 723 -1.66 -47.16 -7.89
N PRO A 724 -2.11 -47.56 -6.67
CA PRO A 724 -2.95 -48.74 -6.45
C PRO A 724 -4.45 -48.51 -6.74
N LYS A 725 -5.21 -49.60 -6.84
CA LYS A 725 -6.66 -49.62 -7.12
C LYS A 725 -7.52 -49.77 -5.85
N ALA A 726 -8.58 -48.97 -5.75
CA ALA A 726 -9.91 -49.30 -5.20
C ALA A 726 -10.84 -48.11 -5.51
N GLY A 727 -12.14 -48.24 -5.79
CA GLY A 727 -12.97 -49.40 -6.13
C GLY A 727 -14.09 -48.92 -7.08
N ALA A 728 -14.86 -49.81 -7.69
CA ALA A 728 -15.87 -49.44 -8.70
C ALA A 728 -17.30 -49.38 -8.13
N GLU A 729 -18.13 -48.51 -8.73
CA GLU A 729 -19.47 -48.87 -9.22
C GLU A 729 -19.70 -48.17 -10.57
N ASP A 730 -20.57 -48.73 -11.42
CA ASP A 730 -20.78 -48.35 -12.83
C ASP A 730 -22.02 -47.45 -13.04
N VAL A 731 -22.16 -46.85 -14.23
CA VAL A 731 -23.28 -47.07 -15.18
C VAL A 731 -23.27 -46.02 -16.32
N SER A 732 -22.97 -46.49 -17.55
CA SER A 732 -23.24 -45.91 -18.90
C SER A 732 -22.78 -44.45 -19.20
N TRP A 733 -22.58 -43.98 -20.44
CA TRP A 733 -23.03 -44.41 -21.78
C TRP A 733 -21.89 -44.45 -22.83
N ILE A 734 -22.14 -45.12 -23.95
CA ILE A 734 -21.28 -45.23 -25.15
C ILE A 734 -21.82 -44.25 -26.22
N SER A 735 -21.03 -43.43 -26.92
CA SER A 735 -20.53 -43.77 -28.28
C SER A 735 -19.46 -42.81 -28.84
N TRP A 736 -18.31 -43.37 -29.19
CA TRP A 736 -17.45 -43.16 -30.38
C TRP A 736 -17.21 -41.77 -31.00
N LEU A 737 -15.92 -41.45 -31.16
CA LEU A 737 -15.36 -40.50 -32.14
C LEU A 737 -14.98 -41.21 -33.46
N GLY A 738 -14.87 -40.45 -34.55
CA GLY A 738 -14.15 -40.82 -35.79
C GLY A 738 -13.14 -39.74 -36.18
N LEU A 739 -11.99 -40.11 -36.78
CA LEU A 739 -10.83 -39.21 -36.91
C LEU A 739 -10.06 -39.32 -38.25
N ALA A 740 -9.97 -38.18 -38.96
CA ALA A 740 -8.86 -37.72 -39.82
C ALA A 740 -8.46 -38.47 -41.12
N LEU A 741 -7.49 -37.85 -41.82
CA LEU A 741 -6.85 -38.18 -43.12
C LEU A 741 -7.74 -37.94 -44.38
N THR A 742 -7.25 -37.44 -45.54
CA THR A 742 -5.88 -37.03 -45.96
C THR A 742 -5.90 -35.86 -46.98
N SER A 743 -4.74 -35.46 -47.53
CA SER A 743 -4.48 -34.20 -48.29
C SER A 743 -4.01 -34.35 -49.75
N LEU A 744 -4.04 -33.23 -50.52
CA LEU A 744 -3.32 -32.94 -51.80
C LEU A 744 -3.80 -33.69 -53.07
N VAL A 745 -4.08 -33.07 -54.23
CA VAL A 745 -3.17 -32.32 -55.15
C VAL A 745 -3.96 -31.39 -56.13
N SER A 746 -3.25 -30.36 -56.63
CA SER A 746 -3.55 -29.29 -57.62
C SER A 746 -4.29 -29.61 -58.94
N PHE A 747 -4.82 -28.55 -59.60
CA PHE A 747 -4.64 -28.33 -61.05
C PHE A 747 -4.46 -26.83 -61.42
N PHE A 748 -4.11 -26.55 -62.68
CA PHE A 748 -3.45 -25.31 -63.16
C PHE A 748 -4.36 -24.19 -63.72
N GLY A 749 -3.83 -22.96 -63.71
CA GLY A 749 -4.18 -21.86 -64.61
C GLY A 749 -2.98 -20.89 -64.77
N LEU A 750 -2.59 -20.53 -66.00
CA LEU A 750 -1.31 -19.86 -66.29
C LEU A 750 -1.43 -18.76 -67.37
N GLY A 751 -0.73 -17.63 -67.22
CA GLY A 751 -0.80 -16.50 -68.18
C GLY A 751 -0.24 -15.15 -67.65
N ILE A 752 1.05 -15.05 -67.30
CA ILE A 752 2.17 -14.63 -68.18
C ILE A 752 2.38 -13.10 -68.30
N LYS A 753 3.47 -12.62 -67.64
CA LYS A 753 4.27 -11.38 -67.91
C LYS A 753 3.55 -10.03 -67.71
N LYS A 754 4.24 -8.90 -67.45
CA LYS A 754 5.69 -8.59 -67.49
C LYS A 754 6.05 -7.56 -66.40
N ARG A 755 7.33 -7.47 -66.01
CA ARG A 755 7.85 -6.40 -65.13
C ARG A 755 7.70 -5.02 -65.80
N LYS A 756 7.35 -4.00 -65.01
CA LYS A 756 8.30 -2.92 -64.70
C LYS A 756 8.13 -2.48 -63.25
#